data_AF-A0A5N3R412-F1
#
_entry.id   AF-A0A5N3R412-F1
#
_cell.length_a   1.000
_cell.length_b   1.000
_cell.length_c   1.000
_cell.angle_alpha   90.00
_cell.angle_beta   90.00
_cell.angle_gamma   90.00
#
_symmetry.space_group_name_H-M   'P 1'
#
loop_
_entity.id
_entity.type
_entity.pdbx_description
1 polymer ?
#
loop_
_entity_poly.entity_id
_entity_poly.type
_entity_poly.pdbx_seq_one_letter_code
_entity_poly.pdbx_strand_id
1 'polypeptide(L)'
;MSTFWNWWAIICTLVFFVLMVSVVVKYWRSNHKADQDHTVGTFDSIEEKDAPPPKLLFVSYAIAFVISAGYLVLYPGMGEWRGLVDWQQSDDRLSSPSTSLDEQIAIQTQTDLNTLALVPEIVASGQILFQTHCAACHRDNAQGQKHFPNLIDQEWLYGGDDDAIIHSIAKGRNGAMPGWSEILRPDEISKMSYYLASLNQRHTDVPEVKVELGKSLFIQNCASCHADGTVANPDIGVPDLSDSIWLHGGSIEEIQHTINYGLNNLMPAFEGQLTANEILALGAYIRHSEHTEVERLAALKADSVERGEYLAHAGDCVACHSAEGGEPFAGGLPFVTPFGTVYSTNITPHASEGIGRYDFDDFKDALVRGKGKEGYLYPAMPYTSYQYLTDQDMIDLWEYMQSIPAVSRRNDDNSMIFPSNIRLGLLGWNMVFMDTDPIDYQVPQELKESVEDVEKWQQGKYWVAGLGHCSECHTPRNIAQALIPERIFQGNLIDGWNAPDITANELYIDGWDEKTLTDFLHTGHSDKGTAFAGMADVVKNSLSLMTREDIESMSYYLLQGDTHNMISPDAVPLQPKGFDEAAYQSDIYTTYRQTCGACHGDDGKGRDPIAPTLLNNGIIMHSDPFNTVAVTVRGLQPTYLDKDRNFMPMASFEEVLSDQSLAELITFVRKNLGDRHDPVTPEYVREVRETLEAAGYAGGLHTTPDMYDRRDNNIHIK
;
A
#
# COMPACT_ATOMS: atom_id res chain seq x y z
N MET A 1 -34.32 17.05 48.89
CA MET A 1 -33.31 18.00 49.43
C MET A 1 -33.55 18.15 50.94
N SER A 2 -32.62 18.70 51.73
CA SER A 2 -32.99 19.05 53.12
C SER A 2 -33.85 20.32 53.11
N THR A 3 -34.70 20.50 54.13
CA THR A 3 -35.56 21.70 54.25
C THR A 3 -34.75 22.99 54.20
N PHE A 4 -33.55 23.01 54.79
CA PHE A 4 -32.63 24.14 54.71
C PHE A 4 -32.20 24.44 53.27
N TRP A 5 -31.70 23.44 52.52
CA TRP A 5 -31.21 23.64 51.16
C TRP A 5 -32.33 23.98 50.17
N ASN A 6 -33.55 23.44 50.38
CA ASN A 6 -34.73 23.79 49.61
C ASN A 6 -35.07 25.28 49.73
N TRP A 7 -35.20 25.78 50.96
CA TRP A 7 -35.48 27.20 51.19
C TRP A 7 -34.33 28.11 50.76
N TRP A 8 -33.08 27.71 50.97
CA TRP A 8 -31.90 28.44 50.50
C TRP A 8 -31.94 28.66 48.98
N ALA A 9 -32.17 27.60 48.19
CA ALA A 9 -32.22 27.69 46.74
C ALA A 9 -33.36 28.58 46.25
N ILE A 10 -34.56 28.43 46.82
CA ILE A 10 -35.73 29.25 46.47
C ILE A 10 -35.46 30.73 46.76
N ILE A 11 -34.95 31.05 47.95
CA ILE A 11 -34.73 32.43 48.38
C ILE A 11 -33.63 33.08 47.54
N CYS A 12 -32.49 32.41 47.33
CA CYS A 12 -31.40 32.95 46.52
C CYS A 12 -31.84 33.22 45.07
N THR A 13 -32.59 32.30 44.46
CA THR A 13 -33.11 32.47 43.09
C THR A 13 -34.09 33.63 43.00
N LEU A 14 -35.04 33.76 43.93
CA LEU A 14 -35.99 34.88 43.94
C LEU A 14 -35.30 36.22 44.19
N VAL A 15 -34.35 36.28 45.13
CA VAL A 15 -33.58 37.50 45.42
C VAL A 15 -32.77 37.92 44.20
N PHE A 16 -32.08 36.98 43.56
CA PHE A 16 -31.32 37.26 42.34
C PHE A 16 -32.22 37.78 41.23
N PHE A 17 -33.36 37.13 41.00
CA PHE A 17 -34.31 37.52 39.96
C PHE A 17 -34.87 38.93 40.17
N VAL A 18 -35.29 39.23 41.41
CA VAL A 18 -35.78 40.57 41.78
C VAL A 18 -34.68 41.62 41.65
N LEU A 19 -33.44 41.29 42.05
CA LEU A 19 -32.30 42.20 41.94
C LEU A 19 -31.97 42.50 40.47
N MET A 20 -31.94 41.49 39.60
CA MET A 20 -31.67 41.66 38.17
C MET A 20 -32.74 42.50 37.47
N VAL A 21 -34.02 42.21 37.70
CA VAL A 21 -35.11 43.04 37.17
C VAL A 21 -34.99 44.48 37.68
N SER A 22 -34.66 44.66 38.97
CA SER A 22 -34.49 46.00 39.56
C SER A 22 -33.32 46.77 38.97
N VAL A 23 -32.18 46.12 38.72
CA VAL A 23 -31.01 46.72 38.08
C VAL A 23 -31.35 47.15 36.66
N VAL A 24 -31.97 46.28 35.86
CA VAL A 24 -32.33 46.57 34.47
C VAL A 24 -33.34 47.72 34.38
N VAL A 25 -34.37 47.72 35.24
CA VAL A 25 -35.37 48.80 35.30
C VAL A 25 -34.74 50.12 35.78
N LYS A 26 -33.87 50.07 36.78
CA LYS A 26 -33.17 51.27 37.28
C LYS A 26 -32.25 51.84 36.20
N TYR A 27 -31.47 50.99 35.54
CA TYR A 27 -30.58 51.38 34.45
C TYR A 27 -31.34 52.02 33.30
N TRP A 28 -32.47 51.43 32.88
CA TRP A 28 -33.35 52.04 31.87
C TRP A 28 -33.88 53.40 32.31
N ARG A 29 -34.43 53.51 33.53
CA ARG A 29 -34.98 54.77 34.04
C ARG A 29 -33.94 55.88 34.12
N SER A 30 -32.71 55.56 34.48
CA SER A 30 -31.63 56.53 34.55
C SER A 30 -31.13 56.97 33.17
N ASN A 31 -31.04 56.05 32.20
CA ASN A 31 -30.27 56.29 30.97
C ASN A 31 -31.12 56.37 29.69
N HIS A 32 -32.45 56.25 29.76
CA HIS A 32 -33.34 56.35 28.58
C HIS A 32 -33.39 57.75 27.90
N LYS A 33 -32.80 58.77 28.53
CA LYS A 33 -32.69 60.15 28.02
C LYS A 33 -31.24 60.60 27.83
N ALA A 34 -30.30 59.67 27.85
CA ALA A 34 -28.88 59.95 27.68
C ALA A 34 -28.62 60.52 26.26
N ASP A 35 -27.62 61.40 26.15
CA ASP A 35 -27.33 62.14 24.92
C ASP A 35 -26.20 61.48 24.12
N GLN A 36 -26.53 60.95 22.94
CA GLN A 36 -25.59 60.24 22.06
C GLN A 36 -24.41 61.10 21.58
N ASP A 37 -24.56 62.42 21.64
CA ASP A 37 -23.53 63.37 21.23
C ASP A 37 -22.68 63.87 22.40
N HIS A 38 -22.97 63.43 23.63
CA HIS A 38 -22.19 63.74 24.83
C HIS A 38 -21.15 62.65 25.13
N THR A 39 -19.89 63.05 25.32
CA THR A 39 -18.80 62.16 25.75
C THR A 39 -18.65 62.23 27.27
N VAL A 40 -18.81 61.09 27.96
CA VAL A 40 -18.74 60.98 29.43
C VAL A 40 -17.30 60.87 29.94
N GLY A 41 -16.39 60.38 29.10
CA GLY A 41 -14.97 60.26 29.43
C GLY A 41 -14.13 59.84 28.22
N THR A 42 -12.82 60.08 28.29
CA THR A 42 -11.86 59.64 27.28
C THR A 42 -10.72 58.88 27.93
N PHE A 43 -10.34 57.75 27.34
CA PHE A 43 -9.21 56.94 27.77
C PHE A 43 -8.54 56.31 26.55
N ASP A 44 -7.22 56.47 26.43
CA ASP A 44 -6.42 55.93 25.32
C ASP A 44 -7.00 56.21 23.92
N SER A 45 -7.35 57.48 23.67
CA SER A 45 -7.98 57.96 22.43
C SER A 45 -9.34 57.33 22.09
N ILE A 46 -9.95 56.57 23.01
CA ILE A 46 -11.32 56.07 22.91
C ILE A 46 -12.24 56.99 23.70
N GLU A 47 -13.29 57.46 23.04
CA GLU A 47 -14.34 58.30 23.63
C GLU A 47 -15.54 57.43 24.02
N GLU A 48 -15.91 57.45 25.31
CA GLU A 48 -17.13 56.80 25.79
C GLU A 48 -18.31 57.76 25.64
N LYS A 49 -19.28 57.39 24.79
CA LYS A 49 -20.48 58.20 24.54
C LYS A 49 -21.59 57.86 25.53
N ASP A 50 -22.32 58.88 25.98
CA ASP A 50 -23.51 58.76 26.83
C ASP A 50 -24.74 58.35 25.99
N ALA A 51 -24.61 57.30 25.19
CA ALA A 51 -25.69 56.87 24.31
C ALA A 51 -26.79 56.13 25.11
N PRO A 52 -28.08 56.43 24.85
CA PRO A 52 -29.16 55.68 25.45
C PRO A 52 -29.12 54.24 24.90
N PRO A 53 -29.24 53.24 25.78
CA PRO A 53 -29.15 51.84 25.40
C PRO A 53 -30.27 51.45 24.42
N PRO A 54 -30.02 50.54 23.46
CA PRO A 54 -31.01 50.17 22.45
C PRO A 54 -32.28 49.61 23.08
N LYS A 55 -33.46 50.11 22.67
CA LYS A 55 -34.75 49.64 23.18
C LYS A 55 -34.95 48.12 22.99
N LEU A 56 -34.42 47.58 21.89
CA LEU A 56 -34.44 46.15 21.60
C LEU A 56 -33.78 45.31 22.70
N LEU A 57 -32.69 45.80 23.29
CA LEU A 57 -31.98 45.12 24.36
C LEU A 57 -32.86 44.94 25.60
N PHE A 58 -33.60 45.98 26.01
CA PHE A 58 -34.53 45.87 27.15
C PHE A 58 -35.73 44.99 26.86
N VAL A 59 -36.26 45.04 25.63
CA VAL A 59 -37.34 44.14 25.21
C VAL A 59 -36.85 42.69 25.28
N SER A 60 -35.62 42.41 24.81
CA SER A 60 -35.04 41.07 24.89
C SER A 60 -34.84 40.59 26.33
N TYR A 61 -34.36 41.45 27.24
CA TYR A 61 -34.25 41.12 28.66
C TYR A 61 -35.62 40.85 29.30
N ALA A 62 -36.63 41.68 28.99
CA ALA A 62 -37.99 41.47 29.50
C ALA A 62 -38.57 40.13 29.03
N ILE A 63 -38.41 39.79 27.75
CA ILE A 63 -38.82 38.49 27.20
C ILE A 63 -38.08 37.36 27.90
N ALA A 64 -36.76 37.46 28.07
CA ALA A 64 -35.95 36.44 28.73
C ALA A 64 -36.37 36.21 30.19
N PHE A 65 -36.67 37.28 30.95
CA PHE A 65 -37.19 37.15 32.31
C PHE A 65 -38.57 36.49 32.32
N VAL A 66 -39.47 36.84 31.40
CA VAL A 66 -40.80 36.20 31.30
C VAL A 66 -40.67 34.72 30.97
N ILE A 67 -39.82 34.35 30.01
CA ILE A 67 -39.55 32.95 29.64
C ILE A 67 -38.93 32.21 30.83
N SER A 68 -37.96 32.80 31.52
CA SER A 68 -37.29 32.17 32.66
C SER A 68 -38.23 31.96 33.84
N ALA A 69 -39.11 32.94 34.14
CA ALA A 69 -40.13 32.80 35.16
C ALA A 69 -41.16 31.73 34.76
N GLY A 70 -41.59 31.71 33.50
CA GLY A 70 -42.45 30.67 32.95
C GLY A 70 -41.80 29.28 33.06
N TYR A 71 -40.52 29.17 32.73
CA TYR A 71 -39.75 27.93 32.82
C TYR A 71 -39.68 27.42 34.27
N LEU A 72 -39.33 28.27 35.24
CA LEU A 72 -39.27 27.88 36.66
C LEU A 72 -40.64 27.52 37.26
N VAL A 73 -41.74 28.01 36.67
CA VAL A 73 -43.10 27.59 37.02
C VAL A 73 -43.44 26.24 36.40
N LEU A 74 -43.06 26.01 35.14
CA LEU A 74 -43.40 24.81 34.38
C LEU A 74 -42.53 23.60 34.73
N TYR A 75 -41.24 23.82 35.01
CA TYR A 75 -40.22 22.78 35.18
C TYR A 75 -39.56 22.84 36.57
N PRO A 76 -38.94 21.75 37.02
CA PRO A 76 -38.17 21.75 38.26
C PRO A 76 -36.96 22.69 38.19
N GLY A 77 -36.73 23.47 39.24
CA GLY A 77 -35.65 24.46 39.30
C GLY A 77 -35.62 25.34 40.54
N MET A 78 -36.73 25.43 41.29
CA MET A 78 -36.82 26.16 42.55
C MET A 78 -36.88 25.19 43.74
N GLY A 79 -35.72 24.68 44.16
CA GLY A 79 -35.63 23.74 45.28
C GLY A 79 -36.37 22.43 44.97
N GLU A 80 -37.37 22.07 45.78
CA GLU A 80 -38.20 20.87 45.60
C GLU A 80 -39.45 21.08 44.75
N TRP A 81 -39.65 22.28 44.20
CA TRP A 81 -40.72 22.54 43.23
C TRP A 81 -40.53 21.68 41.97
N ARG A 82 -41.53 20.83 41.66
CA ARG A 82 -41.50 19.90 40.52
C ARG A 82 -41.94 20.50 39.19
N GLY A 83 -42.40 21.75 39.18
CA GLY A 83 -43.04 22.33 38.00
C GLY A 83 -44.51 21.91 37.86
N LEU A 84 -45.24 22.62 36.99
CA LEU A 84 -46.61 22.26 36.62
C LEU A 84 -46.69 21.12 35.59
N VAL A 85 -45.57 20.83 34.91
CA VAL A 85 -45.49 19.80 33.85
C VAL A 85 -45.09 18.43 34.43
N ASP A 86 -44.80 18.34 35.74
CA ASP A 86 -44.38 17.13 36.48
C ASP A 86 -43.27 16.32 35.78
N TRP A 87 -42.40 17.02 35.05
CA TRP A 87 -41.31 16.44 34.26
C TRP A 87 -40.13 16.04 35.15
N GLN A 88 -39.53 14.87 34.90
CA GLN A 88 -38.27 14.43 35.51
C GLN A 88 -37.27 14.01 34.43
N GLN A 89 -35.99 14.35 34.65
CA GLN A 89 -34.90 13.98 33.72
C GLN A 89 -34.76 12.46 33.52
N SER A 90 -35.22 11.64 34.46
CA SER A 90 -35.26 10.18 34.33
C SER A 90 -36.23 9.70 33.25
N ASP A 91 -37.27 10.47 32.94
CA ASP A 91 -38.31 10.07 31.99
C ASP A 91 -37.79 10.18 30.54
N ASP A 92 -36.87 11.10 30.29
CA ASP A 92 -36.19 11.26 28.99
C ASP A 92 -35.14 10.16 28.72
N ARG A 93 -34.73 9.38 29.74
CA ARG A 93 -33.78 8.26 29.57
C ARG A 93 -34.43 6.99 29.01
N LEU A 94 -35.77 6.89 29.02
CA LEU A 94 -36.51 5.72 28.52
C LEU A 94 -37.18 5.96 27.17
N SER A 95 -37.05 7.16 26.59
CA SER A 95 -37.52 7.44 25.24
C SER A 95 -36.46 7.12 24.19
N SER A 96 -36.28 5.82 23.93
CA SER A 96 -35.75 5.26 22.67
C SER A 96 -36.92 4.57 21.91
N PRO A 97 -36.82 4.26 20.61
CA PRO A 97 -37.92 4.31 19.63
C PRO A 97 -39.20 3.52 19.96
N SER A 98 -40.30 3.92 19.32
CA SER A 98 -41.71 3.57 19.59
C SER A 98 -42.16 2.12 19.28
N THR A 99 -41.27 1.14 19.40
CA THR A 99 -41.55 -0.28 19.71
C THR A 99 -40.28 -0.80 20.39
N SER A 100 -40.39 -1.43 21.56
CA SER A 100 -39.19 -2.00 22.18
C SER A 100 -38.61 -3.06 21.24
N LEU A 101 -37.28 -3.10 21.05
CA LEU A 101 -36.61 -4.15 20.26
C LEU A 101 -37.13 -5.55 20.63
N ASP A 102 -37.48 -5.73 21.91
CA ASP A 102 -38.14 -6.91 22.45
C ASP A 102 -39.48 -7.24 21.76
N GLU A 103 -40.35 -6.26 21.53
CA GLU A 103 -41.59 -6.45 20.78
C GLU A 103 -41.33 -6.82 19.33
N GLN A 104 -40.34 -6.19 18.69
CA GLN A 104 -39.98 -6.46 17.29
C GLN A 104 -39.45 -7.88 17.09
N ILE A 105 -38.67 -8.39 18.05
CA ILE A 105 -38.17 -9.77 18.02
C ILE A 105 -39.27 -10.76 18.43
N ALA A 106 -40.10 -10.42 19.42
CA ALA A 106 -41.17 -11.30 19.92
C ALA A 106 -42.24 -11.64 18.87
N ILE A 107 -42.45 -10.77 17.87
CA ILE A 107 -43.38 -11.03 16.76
C ILE A 107 -42.78 -11.93 15.67
N GLN A 108 -41.46 -12.18 15.68
CA GLN A 108 -40.81 -13.04 14.70
C GLN A 108 -41.07 -14.51 15.01
N THR A 109 -41.27 -15.29 13.95
CA THR A 109 -41.54 -16.74 14.09
C THR A 109 -40.27 -17.55 14.37
N GLN A 110 -39.11 -17.01 13.98
CA GLN A 110 -37.78 -17.57 14.20
C GLN A 110 -36.84 -16.46 14.65
N THR A 111 -35.80 -16.82 15.40
CA THR A 111 -34.84 -15.89 16.01
C THR A 111 -33.40 -16.18 15.59
N ASP A 112 -33.22 -16.98 14.54
CA ASP A 112 -31.93 -17.16 13.87
C ASP A 112 -31.50 -15.85 13.18
N LEU A 113 -30.19 -15.62 13.09
CA LEU A 113 -29.64 -14.35 12.61
C LEU A 113 -29.95 -14.13 11.14
N ASN A 114 -30.06 -15.18 10.34
CA ASN A 114 -30.43 -15.10 8.93
C ASN A 114 -31.83 -14.51 8.73
N THR A 115 -32.81 -14.97 9.51
CA THR A 115 -34.17 -14.41 9.48
C THR A 115 -34.20 -12.97 9.98
N LEU A 116 -33.50 -12.67 11.09
CA LEU A 116 -33.49 -11.33 11.68
C LEU A 116 -32.74 -10.31 10.81
N ALA A 117 -31.71 -10.72 10.06
CA ALA A 117 -30.97 -9.90 9.12
C ALA A 117 -31.82 -9.36 7.94
N LEU A 118 -33.00 -9.94 7.71
CA LEU A 118 -33.96 -9.51 6.70
C LEU A 118 -34.96 -8.47 7.21
N VAL A 119 -34.95 -8.15 8.52
CA VAL A 119 -35.89 -7.20 9.15
C VAL A 119 -35.20 -5.84 9.34
N PRO A 120 -35.51 -4.82 8.52
CA PRO A 120 -34.77 -3.55 8.52
C PRO A 120 -34.73 -2.83 9.87
N GLU A 121 -35.81 -2.91 10.66
CA GLU A 121 -35.90 -2.26 11.96
C GLU A 121 -34.96 -2.89 13.00
N ILE A 122 -34.80 -4.22 12.95
CA ILE A 122 -33.89 -4.96 13.83
C ILE A 122 -32.45 -4.70 13.41
N VAL A 123 -32.15 -4.74 12.10
CA VAL A 123 -30.83 -4.41 11.55
C VAL A 123 -30.42 -2.99 11.91
N ALA A 124 -31.32 -2.00 11.78
CA ALA A 124 -31.04 -0.61 12.15
C ALA A 124 -30.76 -0.47 13.65
N SER A 125 -31.49 -1.18 14.50
CA SER A 125 -31.23 -1.21 15.95
C SER A 125 -29.87 -1.84 16.25
N GLY A 126 -29.54 -2.95 15.57
CA GLY A 126 -28.25 -3.62 15.64
C GLY A 126 -27.09 -2.73 15.21
N GLN A 127 -27.25 -1.96 14.13
CA GLN A 127 -26.24 -1.02 13.64
C GLN A 127 -25.93 0.07 14.67
N ILE A 128 -26.94 0.64 15.32
CA ILE A 128 -26.74 1.67 16.36
C ILE A 128 -26.00 1.09 17.56
N LEU A 129 -26.37 -0.12 17.99
CA LEU A 129 -25.66 -0.84 19.06
C LEU A 129 -24.21 -1.11 18.65
N PHE A 130 -23.99 -1.54 17.40
CA PHE A 130 -22.66 -1.85 16.88
C PHE A 130 -21.75 -0.62 16.86
N GLN A 131 -22.25 0.52 16.41
CA GLN A 131 -21.52 1.79 16.44
C GLN A 131 -21.15 2.23 17.86
N THR A 132 -22.00 1.93 18.84
CA THR A 132 -21.79 2.33 20.23
C THR A 132 -20.83 1.39 20.97
N HIS A 133 -20.88 0.09 20.69
CA HIS A 133 -20.19 -0.93 21.49
C HIS A 133 -19.03 -1.63 20.77
N CYS A 134 -19.07 -1.75 19.44
CA CYS A 134 -18.17 -2.61 18.67
C CYS A 134 -17.24 -1.83 17.73
N ALA A 135 -17.69 -0.69 17.19
CA ALA A 135 -17.00 0.02 16.11
C ALA A 135 -15.63 0.60 16.47
N ALA A 136 -15.36 0.86 17.76
CA ALA A 136 -14.02 1.28 18.21
C ALA A 136 -12.94 0.23 17.86
N CYS A 137 -13.32 -1.05 17.86
CA CYS A 137 -12.46 -2.18 17.52
C CYS A 137 -12.65 -2.61 16.07
N HIS A 138 -13.89 -2.76 15.62
CA HIS A 138 -14.22 -3.37 14.32
C HIS A 138 -14.55 -2.38 13.19
N ARG A 139 -14.33 -1.07 13.41
CA ARG A 139 -14.77 0.04 12.55
C ARG A 139 -16.29 0.15 12.41
N ASP A 140 -16.79 1.30 11.96
CA ASP A 140 -18.24 1.54 11.85
C ASP A 140 -18.94 0.63 10.82
N ASN A 141 -18.19 0.09 9.87
CA ASN A 141 -18.66 -0.79 8.80
C ASN A 141 -18.33 -2.27 9.04
N ALA A 142 -17.85 -2.62 10.24
CA ALA A 142 -17.52 -3.98 10.63
C ALA A 142 -16.38 -4.67 9.84
N GLN A 143 -15.62 -3.93 9.02
CA GLN A 143 -14.46 -4.48 8.28
C GLN A 143 -13.21 -4.72 9.13
N GLY A 144 -13.23 -4.33 10.40
CA GLY A 144 -12.08 -4.51 11.27
C GLY A 144 -10.99 -3.46 11.10
N GLN A 145 -9.92 -3.61 11.85
CA GLN A 145 -8.68 -2.86 11.74
C GLN A 145 -7.53 -3.80 12.14
N LYS A 146 -6.25 -3.44 11.95
CA LYS A 146 -5.15 -4.27 12.47
C LYS A 146 -5.40 -4.70 13.92
N HIS A 147 -5.27 -6.01 14.19
CA HIS A 147 -5.58 -6.73 15.43
C HIS A 147 -7.06 -7.02 15.73
N PHE A 148 -8.01 -6.52 14.93
CA PHE A 148 -9.44 -6.76 15.07
C PHE A 148 -10.06 -7.28 13.78
N PRO A 149 -10.70 -8.46 13.80
CA PRO A 149 -11.12 -9.14 12.58
C PRO A 149 -12.18 -8.34 11.82
N ASN A 150 -12.17 -8.54 10.51
CA ASN A 150 -13.29 -8.24 9.64
C ASN A 150 -14.45 -9.18 10.00
N LEU A 151 -15.63 -8.64 10.20
CA LEU A 151 -16.82 -9.39 10.62
C LEU A 151 -17.83 -9.57 9.48
N ILE A 152 -17.50 -9.09 8.28
CA ILE A 152 -18.39 -9.14 7.11
C ILE A 152 -17.80 -9.95 5.95
N ASP A 153 -16.59 -10.49 6.12
CA ASP A 153 -16.09 -11.53 5.23
C ASP A 153 -16.52 -12.92 5.72
N GLN A 154 -16.07 -13.95 5.00
CA GLN A 154 -16.40 -15.34 5.28
C GLN A 154 -15.35 -16.01 6.19
N GLU A 155 -14.37 -15.28 6.71
CA GLU A 155 -13.24 -15.85 7.46
C GLU A 155 -13.45 -15.69 8.97
N TRP A 156 -13.73 -16.81 9.65
CA TRP A 156 -14.14 -16.80 11.06
C TRP A 156 -13.22 -17.62 11.96
N LEU A 157 -12.41 -16.92 12.76
CA LEU A 157 -11.50 -17.53 13.74
C LEU A 157 -12.20 -18.47 14.75
N TYR A 158 -13.44 -18.19 15.12
CA TYR A 158 -14.20 -18.95 16.13
C TYR A 158 -15.53 -19.52 15.59
N GLY A 159 -15.63 -19.67 14.27
CA GLY A 159 -16.84 -20.11 13.58
C GLY A 159 -17.81 -18.96 13.26
N GLY A 160 -18.45 -19.04 12.09
CA GLY A 160 -19.37 -18.03 11.55
C GLY A 160 -20.85 -18.44 11.55
N ASP A 161 -21.20 -19.54 12.22
CA ASP A 161 -22.60 -19.90 12.44
C ASP A 161 -23.25 -19.00 13.50
N ASP A 162 -24.58 -19.00 13.54
CA ASP A 162 -25.35 -18.09 14.40
C ASP A 162 -25.01 -18.29 15.89
N ASP A 163 -24.85 -19.55 16.33
CA ASP A 163 -24.50 -19.86 17.72
C ASP A 163 -23.09 -19.36 18.07
N ALA A 164 -22.13 -19.51 17.15
CA ALA A 164 -20.77 -19.05 17.31
C ALA A 164 -20.66 -17.52 17.38
N ILE A 165 -21.38 -16.80 16.51
CA ILE A 165 -21.45 -15.33 16.51
C ILE A 165 -22.08 -14.83 17.81
N ILE A 166 -23.24 -15.37 18.19
CA ILE A 166 -23.94 -15.01 19.43
C ILE A 166 -23.05 -15.31 20.64
N HIS A 167 -22.38 -16.47 20.66
CA HIS A 167 -21.46 -16.84 21.72
C HIS A 167 -20.29 -15.86 21.83
N SER A 168 -19.67 -15.48 20.70
CA SER A 168 -18.59 -14.50 20.67
C SER A 168 -19.05 -13.19 21.32
N ILE A 169 -20.19 -12.64 20.93
CA ILE A 169 -20.72 -11.38 21.48
C ILE A 169 -21.06 -11.53 22.97
N ALA A 170 -21.80 -12.58 23.34
CA ALA A 170 -22.30 -12.74 24.69
C ALA A 170 -21.17 -13.05 25.69
N LYS A 171 -20.30 -14.01 25.36
CA LYS A 171 -19.30 -14.59 26.27
C LYS A 171 -17.88 -14.08 26.05
N GLY A 172 -17.66 -13.33 24.97
CA GLY A 172 -16.32 -12.91 24.56
C GLY A 172 -15.51 -14.08 24.00
N ARG A 173 -14.29 -13.77 23.55
CA ARG A 173 -13.30 -14.74 23.06
C ARG A 173 -11.93 -14.40 23.59
N ASN A 174 -11.10 -15.42 23.79
CA ASN A 174 -9.72 -15.27 24.22
C ASN A 174 -8.84 -16.23 23.42
N GLY A 175 -7.96 -15.66 22.60
CA GLY A 175 -6.98 -16.40 21.80
C GLY A 175 -5.59 -16.14 22.34
N ALA A 176 -4.83 -17.20 22.60
CA ALA A 176 -3.47 -17.07 23.12
C ALA A 176 -2.49 -17.88 22.27
N MET A 177 -1.42 -17.21 21.83
CA MET A 177 -0.27 -17.83 21.19
C MET A 177 0.96 -17.55 22.05
N PRO A 178 1.73 -18.55 22.50
CA PRO A 178 2.94 -18.31 23.26
C PRO A 178 4.02 -17.66 22.40
N GLY A 179 4.86 -16.81 23.01
CA GLY A 179 6.08 -16.30 22.38
C GLY A 179 7.21 -17.34 22.40
N TRP A 180 8.00 -17.40 21.34
CA TRP A 180 9.03 -18.41 21.12
C TRP A 180 10.47 -17.89 21.14
N SER A 181 10.67 -16.60 21.40
CA SER A 181 12.00 -15.94 21.43
C SER A 181 13.01 -16.57 22.40
N GLU A 182 12.54 -17.18 23.50
CA GLU A 182 13.39 -17.87 24.48
C GLU A 182 13.73 -19.32 24.09
N ILE A 183 13.05 -19.89 23.09
CA ILE A 183 13.16 -21.30 22.67
C ILE A 183 13.85 -21.42 21.32
N LEU A 184 13.51 -20.56 20.37
CA LEU A 184 13.95 -20.60 18.98
C LEU A 184 14.97 -19.48 18.73
N ARG A 185 16.01 -19.79 17.96
CA ARG A 185 16.98 -18.77 17.56
C ARG A 185 16.37 -17.82 16.53
N PRO A 186 16.83 -16.55 16.44
CA PRO A 186 16.36 -15.62 15.42
C PRO A 186 16.45 -16.19 13.99
N ASP A 187 17.48 -16.98 13.70
CA ASP A 187 17.65 -17.62 12.39
C ASP A 187 16.60 -18.69 12.09
N GLU A 188 16.07 -19.37 13.12
CA GLU A 188 15.03 -20.39 12.99
C GLU A 188 13.67 -19.72 12.78
N ILE A 189 13.39 -18.65 13.54
CA ILE A 189 12.16 -17.83 13.41
C ILE A 189 12.06 -17.22 12.01
N SER A 190 13.16 -16.66 11.49
CA SER A 190 13.22 -16.14 10.13
C SER A 190 12.89 -17.21 9.07
N LYS A 191 13.43 -18.43 9.19
CA LYS A 191 13.10 -19.52 8.26
C LYS A 191 11.62 -19.91 8.31
N MET A 192 11.02 -19.95 9.50
CA MET A 192 9.59 -20.21 9.63
C MET A 192 8.74 -19.11 9.00
N SER A 193 9.12 -17.84 9.13
CA SER A 193 8.39 -16.75 8.46
C SER A 193 8.40 -16.89 6.93
N TYR A 194 9.52 -17.34 6.34
CA TYR A 194 9.59 -17.62 4.90
C TYR A 194 8.68 -18.78 4.48
N TYR A 195 8.58 -19.83 5.30
CA TYR A 195 7.63 -20.91 5.05
C TYR A 195 6.18 -20.40 5.08
N LEU A 196 5.80 -19.62 6.08
CA LEU A 196 4.45 -19.07 6.19
C LEU A 196 4.10 -18.14 5.03
N ALA A 197 5.03 -17.27 4.61
CA ALA A 197 4.85 -16.45 3.41
C ALA A 197 4.67 -17.30 2.14
N SER A 198 5.40 -18.42 2.02
CA SER A 198 5.30 -19.31 0.87
C SER A 198 3.94 -20.02 0.73
N LEU A 199 3.20 -20.22 1.84
CA LEU A 199 1.87 -20.83 1.80
C LEU A 199 0.88 -20.04 0.95
N ASN A 200 1.05 -18.71 0.91
CA ASN A 200 0.21 -17.78 0.17
C ASN A 200 0.84 -17.28 -1.14
N GLN A 201 1.92 -17.93 -1.61
CA GLN A 201 2.69 -17.45 -2.75
C GLN A 201 3.19 -16.00 -2.56
N ARG A 202 3.39 -15.55 -1.32
CA ARG A 202 3.87 -14.20 -1.05
C ARG A 202 5.33 -14.10 -1.45
N HIS A 203 5.63 -12.96 -2.07
CA HIS A 203 6.96 -12.70 -2.60
C HIS A 203 7.99 -12.70 -1.46
N THR A 204 8.97 -13.59 -1.56
CA THR A 204 10.17 -13.60 -0.72
C THR A 204 11.40 -13.90 -1.58
N ASP A 205 12.50 -13.22 -1.32
CA ASP A 205 13.78 -13.44 -2.04
C ASP A 205 14.69 -14.38 -1.26
N VAL A 206 14.17 -15.57 -1.01
CA VAL A 206 14.86 -16.57 -0.20
C VAL A 206 14.96 -17.91 -0.91
N PRO A 207 16.11 -18.60 -0.77
CA PRO A 207 16.25 -19.92 -1.38
C PRO A 207 15.26 -20.92 -0.79
N GLU A 208 14.73 -21.79 -1.65
CA GLU A 208 13.77 -22.85 -1.30
C GLU A 208 14.26 -23.74 -0.14
N VAL A 209 15.56 -23.98 -0.02
CA VAL A 209 16.12 -24.72 1.13
C VAL A 209 15.80 -24.05 2.47
N LYS A 210 15.73 -22.72 2.54
CA LYS A 210 15.32 -22.00 3.77
C LYS A 210 13.84 -22.20 4.05
N VAL A 211 13.00 -22.24 3.01
CA VAL A 211 11.56 -22.51 3.09
C VAL A 211 11.32 -23.94 3.63
N GLU A 212 12.00 -24.95 3.08
CA GLU A 212 11.89 -26.35 3.52
C GLU A 212 12.40 -26.58 4.95
N LEU A 213 13.49 -25.92 5.33
CA LEU A 213 13.96 -25.89 6.71
C LEU A 213 12.94 -25.21 7.63
N GLY A 214 12.36 -24.10 7.18
CA GLY A 214 11.28 -23.39 7.86
C GLY A 214 10.07 -24.27 8.10
N LYS A 215 9.63 -25.01 7.09
CA LYS A 215 8.55 -26.01 7.18
C LYS A 215 8.83 -27.07 8.23
N SER A 216 10.06 -27.61 8.23
CA SER A 216 10.47 -28.62 9.20
C SER A 216 10.44 -28.08 10.64
N LEU A 217 10.92 -26.86 10.85
CA LEU A 217 10.86 -26.16 12.14
C LEU A 217 9.42 -25.87 12.57
N PHE A 218 8.57 -25.44 11.63
CA PHE A 218 7.16 -25.17 11.89
C PHE A 218 6.43 -26.43 12.32
N ILE A 219 6.61 -27.54 11.60
CA ILE A 219 5.98 -28.83 11.94
C ILE A 219 6.42 -29.29 13.33
N GLN A 220 7.69 -29.08 13.69
CA GLN A 220 8.22 -29.49 14.99
C GLN A 220 7.63 -28.70 16.16
N ASN A 221 7.36 -27.40 15.99
CA ASN A 221 7.04 -26.50 17.11
C ASN A 221 5.60 -25.99 17.11
N CYS A 222 5.01 -25.79 15.93
CA CYS A 222 3.73 -25.08 15.75
C CYS A 222 2.57 -26.01 15.40
N ALA A 223 2.85 -27.18 14.83
CA ALA A 223 1.81 -28.06 14.26
C ALA A 223 0.80 -28.62 15.25
N SER A 224 1.14 -28.63 16.55
CA SER A 224 0.20 -29.06 17.58
C SER A 224 -1.08 -28.19 17.64
N CYS A 225 -0.98 -26.92 17.24
CA CYS A 225 -2.12 -26.01 17.16
C CYS A 225 -2.50 -25.69 15.70
N HIS A 226 -1.50 -25.48 14.83
CA HIS A 226 -1.69 -24.98 13.46
C HIS A 226 -1.66 -26.06 12.37
N ALA A 227 -1.55 -27.35 12.71
CA ALA A 227 -1.30 -28.43 11.75
C ALA A 227 -0.09 -28.11 10.85
N ASP A 228 -0.21 -28.12 9.53
CA ASP A 228 0.85 -27.70 8.61
C ASP A 228 0.81 -26.20 8.25
N GLY A 229 -0.12 -25.45 8.86
CA GLY A 229 -0.37 -24.04 8.61
C GLY A 229 -1.58 -23.79 7.70
N THR A 230 -2.17 -24.83 7.10
CA THR A 230 -3.24 -24.69 6.09
C THR A 230 -4.65 -25.00 6.60
N VAL A 231 -4.79 -25.18 7.93
CA VAL A 231 -6.03 -25.64 8.54
C VAL A 231 -6.35 -24.78 9.75
N ALA A 232 -7.47 -24.05 9.68
CA ALA A 232 -8.03 -23.34 10.81
C ALA A 232 -8.56 -24.30 11.89
N ASN A 233 -8.55 -23.87 13.15
CA ASN A 233 -9.20 -24.57 14.26
C ASN A 233 -10.10 -23.60 15.05
N PRO A 234 -11.40 -23.54 14.71
CA PRO A 234 -12.37 -22.65 15.33
C PRO A 234 -12.60 -22.85 16.83
N ASP A 235 -12.36 -24.06 17.35
CA ASP A 235 -12.61 -24.38 18.77
C ASP A 235 -11.69 -23.58 19.71
N ILE A 236 -10.51 -23.22 19.22
CA ILE A 236 -9.46 -22.53 19.98
C ILE A 236 -8.99 -21.22 19.32
N GLY A 237 -9.62 -20.78 18.23
CA GLY A 237 -9.31 -19.49 17.61
C GLY A 237 -8.06 -19.49 16.74
N VAL A 238 -7.64 -20.64 16.21
CA VAL A 238 -6.45 -20.72 15.36
C VAL A 238 -6.84 -20.44 13.90
N PRO A 239 -6.23 -19.44 13.24
CA PRO A 239 -6.49 -19.12 11.83
C PRO A 239 -5.88 -20.14 10.87
N ASP A 240 -6.37 -20.13 9.63
CA ASP A 240 -5.65 -20.67 8.48
C ASP A 240 -4.49 -19.71 8.13
N LEU A 241 -3.24 -20.18 8.17
CA LEU A 241 -2.07 -19.35 7.83
C LEU A 241 -1.75 -19.37 6.33
N SER A 242 -2.53 -20.10 5.54
CA SER A 242 -2.43 -20.17 4.08
C SER A 242 -3.45 -19.28 3.35
N ASP A 243 -4.15 -18.41 4.08
CA ASP A 243 -5.05 -17.41 3.53
C ASP A 243 -4.39 -16.02 3.36
N SER A 244 -5.05 -15.14 2.62
CA SER A 244 -4.62 -13.76 2.42
C SER A 244 -5.06 -12.80 3.55
N ILE A 245 -5.65 -13.30 4.64
CA ILE A 245 -6.31 -12.46 5.67
C ILE A 245 -5.53 -12.54 6.99
N TRP A 246 -4.69 -11.54 7.24
CA TRP A 246 -3.80 -11.54 8.41
C TRP A 246 -4.20 -10.49 9.44
N LEU A 247 -4.66 -10.97 10.60
CA LEU A 247 -5.10 -10.09 11.67
C LEU A 247 -3.97 -9.27 12.31
N HIS A 248 -2.77 -9.85 12.37
CA HIS A 248 -1.61 -9.25 13.05
C HIS A 248 -0.53 -8.74 12.07
N GLY A 249 -0.88 -8.63 10.78
CA GLY A 249 0.03 -8.28 9.71
C GLY A 249 0.74 -9.50 9.13
N GLY A 250 0.86 -9.51 7.80
CA GLY A 250 1.34 -10.65 7.04
C GLY A 250 2.79 -10.54 6.59
N SER A 251 3.48 -9.41 6.82
CA SER A 251 4.88 -9.23 6.39
C SER A 251 5.83 -10.17 7.13
N ILE A 252 7.00 -10.43 6.54
CA ILE A 252 8.01 -11.28 7.18
C ILE A 252 8.35 -10.78 8.59
N GLU A 253 8.54 -9.48 8.76
CA GLU A 253 8.85 -8.87 10.05
C GLU A 253 7.68 -9.00 11.04
N GLU A 254 6.44 -8.85 10.60
CA GLU A 254 5.24 -8.96 11.44
C GLU A 254 4.99 -10.41 11.89
N ILE A 255 5.22 -11.37 11.00
CA ILE A 255 5.19 -12.80 11.33
C ILE A 255 6.28 -13.12 12.36
N GLN A 256 7.52 -12.64 12.14
CA GLN A 256 8.60 -12.85 13.10
C GLN A 256 8.29 -12.22 14.45
N HIS A 257 7.72 -11.01 14.48
CA HIS A 257 7.30 -10.35 15.73
C HIS A 257 6.27 -11.21 16.47
N THR A 258 5.25 -11.68 15.76
CA THR A 258 4.20 -12.54 16.30
C THR A 258 4.77 -13.84 16.90
N ILE A 259 5.71 -14.50 16.20
CA ILE A 259 6.36 -15.71 16.71
C ILE A 259 7.24 -15.39 17.93
N ASN A 260 7.96 -14.27 17.93
CA ASN A 260 8.87 -13.90 19.02
C ASN A 260 8.13 -13.64 20.34
N TYR A 261 7.04 -12.86 20.28
CA TYR A 261 6.38 -12.32 21.46
C TYR A 261 5.04 -12.99 21.78
N GLY A 262 4.47 -13.73 20.82
CA GLY A 262 3.17 -14.37 20.97
C GLY A 262 2.02 -13.38 20.87
N LEU A 263 0.81 -13.89 21.11
CA LEU A 263 -0.45 -13.13 21.06
C LEU A 263 -1.29 -13.42 22.30
N ASN A 264 -2.06 -12.42 22.73
CA ASN A 264 -3.05 -12.54 23.79
C ASN A 264 -4.28 -11.70 23.42
N ASN A 265 -5.02 -12.22 22.44
CA ASN A 265 -6.18 -11.56 21.85
C ASN A 265 -7.38 -11.68 22.78
N LEU A 266 -8.07 -10.56 23.01
CA LEU A 266 -9.25 -10.51 23.85
C LEU A 266 -10.39 -9.80 23.13
N MET A 267 -11.49 -10.51 22.93
CA MET A 267 -12.79 -9.92 22.64
C MET A 267 -13.63 -9.95 23.93
N PRO A 268 -14.04 -8.80 24.49
CA PRO A 268 -14.75 -8.75 25.76
C PRO A 268 -16.18 -9.33 25.64
N ALA A 269 -16.68 -9.85 26.76
CA ALA A 269 -18.05 -10.35 26.88
C ALA A 269 -19.05 -9.21 27.06
N PHE A 270 -20.17 -9.25 26.32
CA PHE A 270 -21.21 -8.21 26.40
C PHE A 270 -22.50 -8.64 27.12
N GLU A 271 -22.63 -9.90 27.58
CA GLU A 271 -23.86 -10.36 28.27
C GLU A 271 -24.20 -9.62 29.58
N GLY A 272 -23.23 -8.93 30.18
CA GLY A 272 -23.44 -8.08 31.36
C GLY A 272 -23.86 -6.65 31.03
N GLN A 273 -23.78 -6.24 29.77
CA GLN A 273 -24.05 -4.88 29.30
C GLN A 273 -25.24 -4.81 28.34
N LEU A 274 -25.50 -5.88 27.60
CA LEU A 274 -26.55 -6.00 26.60
C LEU A 274 -27.51 -7.13 26.94
N THR A 275 -28.78 -6.93 26.64
CA THR A 275 -29.83 -7.95 26.70
C THR A 275 -29.65 -8.98 25.58
N ALA A 276 -30.28 -10.15 25.71
CA ALA A 276 -30.25 -11.19 24.68
C ALA A 276 -30.78 -10.69 23.32
N ASN A 277 -31.81 -9.85 23.34
CA ASN A 277 -32.40 -9.29 22.13
C ASN A 277 -31.51 -8.22 21.47
N GLU A 278 -30.77 -7.43 22.26
CA GLU A 278 -29.74 -6.53 21.74
C GLU A 278 -28.56 -7.30 21.11
N ILE A 279 -28.15 -8.42 21.71
CA ILE A 279 -27.14 -9.32 21.14
C ILE A 279 -27.63 -9.94 19.82
N LEU A 280 -28.90 -10.38 19.75
CA LEU A 280 -29.50 -10.86 18.51
C LEU A 280 -29.55 -9.78 17.43
N ALA A 281 -29.89 -8.54 17.80
CA ALA A 281 -29.89 -7.42 16.85
C ALA A 281 -28.47 -7.11 16.33
N LEU A 282 -27.45 -7.16 17.19
CA LEU A 282 -26.05 -7.06 16.77
C LEU A 282 -25.65 -8.16 15.79
N GLY A 283 -25.98 -9.42 16.10
CA GLY A 283 -25.72 -10.56 15.22
C GLY A 283 -26.46 -10.43 13.89
N ALA A 284 -27.72 -9.95 13.91
CA ALA A 284 -28.51 -9.70 12.71
C ALA A 284 -27.90 -8.61 11.82
N TYR A 285 -27.35 -7.55 12.42
CA TYR A 285 -26.63 -6.50 11.67
C TYR A 285 -25.34 -7.02 11.01
N ILE A 286 -24.55 -7.83 11.74
CA ILE A 286 -23.34 -8.47 11.21
C ILE A 286 -23.71 -9.38 10.03
N ARG A 287 -24.70 -10.27 10.20
CA ARG A 287 -25.17 -11.17 9.14
C ARG A 287 -25.75 -10.40 7.94
N HIS A 288 -26.48 -9.32 8.17
CA HIS A 288 -26.98 -8.46 7.09
C HIS A 288 -25.84 -7.84 6.28
N SER A 289 -24.79 -7.38 6.96
CA SER A 289 -23.63 -6.76 6.32
C SER A 289 -22.78 -7.79 5.56
N GLU A 290 -22.61 -8.99 6.11
CA GLU A 290 -22.01 -10.14 5.41
C GLU A 290 -22.80 -10.52 4.15
N HIS A 291 -24.13 -10.63 4.23
CA HIS A 291 -24.97 -10.88 3.04
C HIS A 291 -24.82 -9.79 1.99
N THR A 292 -24.77 -8.52 2.41
CA THR A 292 -24.55 -7.38 1.51
C THR A 292 -23.21 -7.50 0.80
N GLU A 293 -22.15 -7.92 1.51
CA GLU A 293 -20.82 -8.12 0.92
C GLU A 293 -20.80 -9.30 -0.06
N VAL A 294 -21.44 -10.42 0.29
CA VAL A 294 -21.59 -11.59 -0.61
C VAL A 294 -22.38 -11.22 -1.86
N GLU A 295 -23.47 -10.46 -1.72
CA GLU A 295 -24.25 -9.96 -2.86
C GLU A 295 -23.44 -8.99 -3.73
N ARG A 296 -22.62 -8.12 -3.13
CA ARG A 296 -21.71 -7.21 -3.84
C ARG A 296 -20.69 -8.00 -4.66
N LEU A 297 -20.04 -8.99 -4.06
CA LEU A 297 -19.07 -9.85 -4.75
C LEU A 297 -19.74 -10.67 -5.86
N ALA A 298 -20.94 -11.21 -5.62
CA ALA A 298 -21.70 -11.95 -6.62
C ALA A 298 -22.21 -11.08 -7.79
N ALA A 299 -22.27 -9.76 -7.61
CA ALA A 299 -22.65 -8.80 -8.66
C ALA A 299 -21.49 -8.45 -9.61
N LEU A 300 -20.24 -8.77 -9.25
CA LEU A 300 -19.08 -8.61 -10.12
C LEU A 300 -19.16 -9.60 -11.31
N LYS A 301 -18.65 -9.21 -12.47
CA LYS A 301 -18.63 -10.06 -13.65
C LYS A 301 -17.35 -10.89 -13.62
N ALA A 302 -17.48 -12.22 -13.51
CA ALA A 302 -16.35 -13.14 -13.48
C ALA A 302 -15.33 -12.89 -14.61
N ASP A 303 -15.80 -12.75 -15.86
CA ASP A 303 -14.91 -12.48 -17.00
C ASP A 303 -14.16 -11.13 -16.89
N SER A 304 -14.74 -10.13 -16.21
CA SER A 304 -14.12 -8.82 -15.99
C SER A 304 -13.08 -8.89 -14.89
N VAL A 305 -13.38 -9.63 -13.81
CA VAL A 305 -12.42 -9.93 -12.73
C VAL A 305 -11.21 -10.70 -13.27
N GLU A 306 -11.41 -11.73 -14.10
CA GLU A 306 -10.33 -12.52 -14.70
C GLU A 306 -9.43 -11.66 -15.62
N ARG A 307 -10.03 -10.81 -16.47
CA ARG A 307 -9.25 -9.86 -17.28
C ARG A 307 -8.55 -8.82 -16.42
N GLY A 308 -9.20 -8.33 -15.36
CA GLY A 308 -8.64 -7.37 -14.42
C GLY A 308 -7.44 -7.91 -13.66
N GLU A 309 -7.49 -9.19 -13.27
CA GLU A 309 -6.36 -9.89 -12.67
C GLU A 309 -5.17 -9.94 -13.62
N TYR A 310 -5.41 -10.33 -14.88
CA TYR A 310 -4.38 -10.33 -15.91
C TYR A 310 -3.75 -8.95 -16.13
N LEU A 311 -4.57 -7.90 -16.19
CA LEU A 311 -4.12 -6.52 -16.34
C LEU A 311 -3.37 -6.02 -15.10
N ALA A 312 -3.76 -6.43 -13.89
CA ALA A 312 -3.09 -6.06 -12.65
C ALA A 312 -1.70 -6.71 -12.55
N HIS A 313 -1.56 -7.94 -13.04
CA HIS A 313 -0.26 -8.59 -13.23
C HIS A 313 0.57 -7.87 -14.28
N ALA A 314 0.02 -7.60 -15.48
CA ALA A 314 0.73 -6.87 -16.53
C ALA A 314 1.15 -5.44 -16.08
N GLY A 315 0.34 -4.81 -15.22
CA GLY A 315 0.60 -3.51 -14.61
C GLY A 315 1.64 -3.51 -13.49
N ASP A 316 2.06 -4.69 -13.04
CA ASP A 316 2.93 -4.93 -11.89
C ASP A 316 2.38 -4.31 -10.58
N CYS A 317 1.05 -4.27 -10.43
CA CYS A 317 0.39 -3.61 -9.30
C CYS A 317 0.79 -4.23 -7.96
N VAL A 318 0.87 -5.57 -7.91
CA VAL A 318 1.18 -6.31 -6.68
C VAL A 318 2.61 -6.07 -6.20
N ALA A 319 3.59 -5.91 -7.10
CA ALA A 319 4.97 -5.67 -6.71
C ALA A 319 5.13 -4.32 -6.01
N CYS A 320 4.45 -3.29 -6.50
CA CYS A 320 4.51 -1.96 -5.91
C CYS A 320 3.62 -1.84 -4.66
N HIS A 321 2.43 -2.44 -4.68
CA HIS A 321 1.44 -2.33 -3.62
C HIS A 321 1.50 -3.46 -2.60
N SER A 322 2.65 -4.11 -2.40
CA SER A 322 2.84 -5.08 -1.32
C SER A 322 4.19 -4.87 -0.64
N ALA A 323 4.24 -4.98 0.69
CA ALA A 323 5.50 -5.07 1.40
C ALA A 323 6.15 -6.45 1.16
N GLU A 324 7.45 -6.59 1.43
CA GLU A 324 8.15 -7.87 1.30
C GLU A 324 7.51 -8.95 2.19
N GLY A 325 7.06 -10.04 1.56
CA GLY A 325 6.26 -11.10 2.18
C GLY A 325 4.95 -10.66 2.81
N GLY A 326 4.51 -9.41 2.63
CA GLY A 326 3.27 -8.85 3.15
C GLY A 326 2.02 -9.30 2.41
N GLU A 327 0.85 -8.90 2.91
CA GLU A 327 -0.42 -9.15 2.25
C GLU A 327 -0.45 -8.47 0.88
N PRO A 328 -0.87 -9.17 -0.20
CA PRO A 328 -0.98 -8.58 -1.53
C PRO A 328 -1.82 -7.31 -1.54
N PHE A 329 -1.38 -6.30 -2.27
CA PHE A 329 -2.09 -5.02 -2.48
C PHE A 329 -2.29 -4.15 -1.23
N ALA A 330 -1.74 -4.53 -0.07
CA ALA A 330 -1.88 -3.79 1.20
C ALA A 330 -0.92 -2.60 1.37
N GLY A 331 -0.06 -2.33 0.38
CA GLY A 331 0.93 -1.26 0.37
C GLY A 331 2.11 -1.52 1.32
N GLY A 332 2.90 -0.47 1.58
CA GLY A 332 4.00 -0.50 2.53
C GLY A 332 5.40 -0.66 1.94
N LEU A 333 5.52 -0.69 0.61
CA LEU A 333 6.83 -0.69 -0.06
C LEU A 333 7.42 0.73 -0.06
N PRO A 334 8.67 0.93 0.40
CA PRO A 334 9.35 2.21 0.35
C PRO A 334 10.01 2.45 -1.02
N PHE A 335 9.78 3.62 -1.60
CA PHE A 335 10.48 4.15 -2.76
C PHE A 335 11.38 5.30 -2.32
N VAL A 336 12.70 5.09 -2.40
CA VAL A 336 13.68 6.11 -2.03
C VAL A 336 13.91 7.04 -3.22
N THR A 337 13.55 8.31 -3.06
CA THR A 337 13.75 9.33 -4.09
C THR A 337 14.78 10.37 -3.63
N PRO A 338 15.37 11.16 -4.55
CA PRO A 338 16.24 12.29 -4.18
C PRO A 338 15.57 13.33 -3.27
N PHE A 339 14.24 13.32 -3.15
CA PHE A 339 13.45 14.25 -2.35
C PHE A 339 12.87 13.64 -1.07
N GLY A 340 13.22 12.40 -0.74
CA GLY A 340 12.68 11.66 0.40
C GLY A 340 12.05 10.34 0.01
N THR A 341 11.38 9.69 0.96
CA THR A 341 10.79 8.36 0.78
C THR A 341 9.29 8.45 0.60
N VAL A 342 8.77 7.85 -0.47
CA VAL A 342 7.34 7.64 -0.71
C VAL A 342 7.02 6.18 -0.39
N TYR A 343 5.89 5.91 0.26
CA TYR A 343 5.42 4.56 0.54
C TYR A 343 4.21 4.23 -0.34
N SER A 344 4.13 3.00 -0.83
CA SER A 344 2.94 2.53 -1.54
C SER A 344 1.74 2.43 -0.60
N THR A 345 0.56 2.69 -1.16
CA THR A 345 -0.71 2.67 -0.44
C THR A 345 -1.39 1.30 -0.53
N ASN A 346 -2.21 0.97 0.44
CA ASN A 346 -3.17 -0.11 0.39
C ASN A 346 -4.24 0.20 -0.67
N ILE A 347 -4.40 -0.68 -1.65
CA ILE A 347 -5.39 -0.58 -2.74
C ILE A 347 -6.44 -1.70 -2.68
N THR A 348 -6.55 -2.38 -1.54
CA THR A 348 -7.64 -3.33 -1.27
C THR A 348 -8.97 -2.61 -1.05
N PRO A 349 -10.13 -3.29 -1.14
CA PRO A 349 -11.44 -2.67 -0.93
C PRO A 349 -11.76 -2.36 0.54
N HIS A 350 -10.76 -2.31 1.43
CA HIS A 350 -10.96 -1.86 2.80
C HIS A 350 -11.39 -0.39 2.83
N ALA A 351 -12.50 -0.07 3.48
CA ALA A 351 -13.14 1.23 3.37
C ALA A 351 -12.37 2.38 4.01
N SER A 352 -11.66 2.14 5.12
CA SER A 352 -10.91 3.20 5.81
C SER A 352 -9.41 3.20 5.56
N GLU A 353 -8.86 2.06 5.15
CA GLU A 353 -7.41 1.87 5.05
C GLU A 353 -6.96 1.67 3.60
N GLY A 354 -7.85 1.17 2.72
CA GLY A 354 -7.63 1.02 1.29
C GLY A 354 -8.55 1.91 0.45
N ILE A 355 -8.95 1.44 -0.73
CA ILE A 355 -9.77 2.18 -1.70
C ILE A 355 -11.27 1.86 -1.60
N GLY A 356 -11.75 1.20 -0.55
CA GLY A 356 -13.17 0.80 -0.43
C GLY A 356 -14.19 1.95 -0.41
N ARG A 357 -13.74 3.20 -0.23
CA ARG A 357 -14.57 4.41 -0.36
C ARG A 357 -14.54 5.03 -1.76
N TYR A 358 -13.71 4.55 -2.66
CA TYR A 358 -13.63 5.05 -4.02
C TYR A 358 -14.86 4.56 -4.80
N ASP A 359 -15.35 5.37 -5.72
CA ASP A 359 -16.12 4.86 -6.85
C ASP A 359 -15.19 4.65 -8.06
N PHE A 360 -15.75 4.20 -9.18
CA PHE A 360 -14.99 3.96 -10.40
C PHE A 360 -14.33 5.23 -10.94
N ASP A 361 -14.98 6.39 -10.83
CA ASP A 361 -14.44 7.66 -11.34
C ASP A 361 -13.26 8.13 -10.47
N ASP A 362 -13.35 7.94 -9.15
CA ASP A 362 -12.24 8.19 -8.22
C ASP A 362 -11.05 7.26 -8.51
N PHE A 363 -11.30 5.97 -8.77
CA PHE A 363 -10.26 5.01 -9.13
C PHE A 363 -9.58 5.40 -10.43
N LYS A 364 -10.37 5.73 -11.46
CA LYS A 364 -9.87 6.22 -12.74
C LYS A 364 -9.06 7.50 -12.59
N ASP A 365 -9.54 8.49 -11.83
CA ASP A 365 -8.81 9.74 -11.56
C ASP A 365 -7.46 9.48 -10.86
N ALA A 366 -7.42 8.54 -9.90
CA ALA A 366 -6.18 8.15 -9.26
C ALA A 366 -5.23 7.45 -10.25
N LEU A 367 -5.75 6.50 -11.02
CA LEU A 367 -4.99 5.64 -11.91
C LEU A 367 -4.37 6.40 -13.08
N VAL A 368 -5.13 7.32 -13.70
CA VAL A 368 -4.71 7.97 -14.96
C VAL A 368 -4.50 9.47 -14.88
N ARG A 369 -4.86 10.12 -13.76
CA ARG A 369 -4.64 11.56 -13.55
C ARG A 369 -3.80 11.87 -12.32
N GLY A 370 -3.38 10.85 -11.58
CA GLY A 370 -2.63 11.02 -10.34
C GLY A 370 -3.41 11.81 -9.30
N LYS A 371 -4.74 11.66 -9.24
CA LYS A 371 -5.63 12.41 -8.33
C LYS A 371 -6.37 11.44 -7.42
N GLY A 372 -5.82 11.17 -6.24
CA GLY A 372 -6.50 10.39 -5.20
C GLY A 372 -7.45 11.23 -4.34
N LYS A 373 -8.25 10.56 -3.47
CA LYS A 373 -9.17 11.24 -2.54
C LYS A 373 -8.46 12.10 -1.50
N GLU A 374 -7.27 11.68 -1.09
CA GLU A 374 -6.44 12.39 -0.09
C GLU A 374 -5.46 13.39 -0.73
N GLY A 375 -5.56 13.62 -2.05
CA GLY A 375 -4.76 14.58 -2.80
C GLY A 375 -4.05 13.98 -4.01
N TYR A 376 -3.22 14.80 -4.66
CA TYR A 376 -2.46 14.39 -5.84
C TYR A 376 -1.36 13.39 -5.49
N LEU A 377 -1.18 12.37 -6.34
CA LEU A 377 -0.20 11.31 -6.19
C LEU A 377 1.17 11.77 -6.68
N TYR A 378 2.22 11.26 -6.04
CA TYR A 378 3.58 11.46 -6.55
C TYR A 378 3.75 10.64 -7.83
N PRO A 379 4.50 11.14 -8.83
CA PRO A 379 4.77 10.43 -10.08
C PRO A 379 5.73 9.24 -9.91
N ALA A 380 5.85 8.71 -8.68
CA ALA A 380 6.33 7.35 -8.42
C ALA A 380 5.24 6.31 -8.75
N MET A 381 3.97 6.71 -8.64
CA MET A 381 2.87 5.97 -9.24
C MET A 381 2.83 6.34 -10.74
N PRO A 382 2.90 5.38 -11.68
CA PRO A 382 3.10 5.64 -13.11
C PRO A 382 1.79 6.04 -13.83
N TYR A 383 1.02 6.98 -13.27
CA TYR A 383 -0.24 7.45 -13.87
C TYR A 383 -0.02 8.14 -15.22
N THR A 384 1.19 8.65 -15.47
CA THR A 384 1.64 9.20 -16.76
C THR A 384 1.77 8.14 -17.85
N SER A 385 1.95 6.87 -17.49
CA SER A 385 1.92 5.73 -18.42
C SER A 385 0.54 5.09 -18.47
N TYR A 386 -0.11 4.90 -17.32
CA TYR A 386 -1.45 4.30 -17.25
C TYR A 386 -2.53 5.15 -17.93
N GLN A 387 -2.29 6.41 -18.26
CA GLN A 387 -3.23 7.19 -19.06
C GLN A 387 -3.60 6.60 -20.41
N TYR A 388 -2.80 5.66 -20.93
CA TYR A 388 -3.08 4.97 -22.19
C TYR A 388 -4.02 3.77 -22.06
N LEU A 389 -4.42 3.40 -20.84
CA LEU A 389 -5.38 2.33 -20.62
C LEU A 389 -6.73 2.63 -21.27
N THR A 390 -7.35 1.60 -21.83
CA THR A 390 -8.71 1.72 -22.35
C THR A 390 -9.72 1.84 -21.21
N ASP A 391 -10.88 2.44 -21.47
CA ASP A 391 -11.97 2.49 -20.48
C ASP A 391 -12.40 1.10 -20.02
N GLN A 392 -12.37 0.10 -20.90
CA GLN A 392 -12.73 -1.27 -20.56
C GLN A 392 -11.68 -1.92 -19.64
N ASP A 393 -10.39 -1.72 -19.90
CA ASP A 393 -9.31 -2.25 -19.06
C ASP A 393 -9.36 -1.64 -17.65
N MET A 394 -9.68 -0.35 -17.55
CA MET A 394 -9.89 0.29 -16.25
C MET A 394 -11.09 -0.29 -15.49
N ILE A 395 -12.19 -0.62 -16.19
CA ILE A 395 -13.35 -1.29 -15.57
C ILE A 395 -12.96 -2.68 -15.09
N ASP A 396 -12.24 -3.45 -15.90
CA ASP A 396 -11.79 -4.80 -15.55
C ASP A 396 -10.85 -4.77 -14.33
N LEU A 397 -9.86 -3.85 -14.32
CA LEU A 397 -9.00 -3.60 -13.16
C LEU A 397 -9.81 -3.23 -11.91
N TRP A 398 -10.81 -2.35 -12.05
CA TRP A 398 -11.68 -1.97 -10.94
C TRP A 398 -12.46 -3.18 -10.40
N GLU A 399 -13.08 -3.99 -11.25
CA GLU A 399 -13.81 -5.18 -10.83
C GLU A 399 -12.88 -6.17 -10.10
N TYR A 400 -11.65 -6.38 -10.57
CA TYR A 400 -10.65 -7.19 -9.86
C TYR A 400 -10.27 -6.62 -8.50
N MET A 401 -9.93 -5.32 -8.42
CA MET A 401 -9.62 -4.65 -7.14
C MET A 401 -10.78 -4.68 -6.14
N GLN A 402 -12.02 -4.74 -6.62
CA GLN A 402 -13.20 -4.91 -5.77
C GLN A 402 -13.45 -6.37 -5.35
N SER A 403 -12.81 -7.34 -6.01
CA SER A 403 -12.97 -8.77 -5.73
C SER A 403 -11.97 -9.32 -4.71
N ILE A 404 -10.82 -8.66 -4.53
CA ILE A 404 -9.75 -9.12 -3.63
C ILE A 404 -10.12 -8.90 -2.15
N PRO A 405 -9.51 -9.64 -1.22
CA PRO A 405 -9.75 -9.46 0.22
C PRO A 405 -9.43 -8.04 0.70
N ALA A 406 -10.29 -7.52 1.59
CA ALA A 406 -10.05 -6.25 2.25
C ALA A 406 -8.99 -6.40 3.34
N VAL A 407 -7.85 -5.73 3.20
CA VAL A 407 -6.76 -5.79 4.19
C VAL A 407 -6.79 -4.54 5.06
N SER A 408 -6.79 -4.73 6.37
CA SER A 408 -6.90 -3.66 7.35
C SER A 408 -5.55 -3.02 7.74
N ARG A 409 -4.67 -2.87 6.75
CA ARG A 409 -3.34 -2.27 6.89
C ARG A 409 -3.39 -0.78 6.60
N ARG A 410 -3.01 0.03 7.60
CA ARG A 410 -2.90 1.48 7.46
C ARG A 410 -1.73 1.87 6.57
N ASN A 411 -1.92 2.91 5.75
CA ASN A 411 -0.87 3.52 4.94
C ASN A 411 0.21 4.20 5.78
N ASP A 412 1.46 4.03 5.39
CA ASP A 412 2.60 4.73 5.97
C ASP A 412 2.67 6.19 5.50
N ASP A 413 3.09 7.08 6.38
CA ASP A 413 3.26 8.50 6.04
C ASP A 413 4.52 8.72 5.21
N ASN A 414 4.40 9.44 4.11
CA ASN A 414 5.55 9.79 3.27
C ASN A 414 6.52 10.73 4.00
N SER A 415 7.82 10.47 3.84
CA SER A 415 8.90 11.28 4.41
C SER A 415 9.57 12.12 3.32
N MET A 416 8.89 13.18 2.88
CA MET A 416 9.34 14.08 1.81
C MET A 416 9.91 15.39 2.37
N ILE A 417 10.95 15.92 1.72
CA ILE A 417 11.55 17.21 2.10
C ILE A 417 10.67 18.39 1.67
N PHE A 418 10.83 19.56 2.29
CA PHE A 418 10.20 20.77 1.77
C PHE A 418 10.94 21.24 0.49
N PRO A 419 10.23 21.64 -0.59
CA PRO A 419 8.77 21.76 -0.72
C PRO A 419 8.05 20.54 -1.34
N SER A 420 8.73 19.43 -1.62
CA SER A 420 8.12 18.24 -2.25
C SER A 420 7.04 17.58 -1.39
N ASN A 421 7.00 17.86 -0.09
CA ASN A 421 5.92 17.45 0.82
C ASN A 421 4.58 18.18 0.59
N ILE A 422 4.53 19.27 -0.19
CA ILE A 422 3.29 20.00 -0.48
C ILE A 422 2.56 19.33 -1.65
N ARG A 423 1.55 18.51 -1.35
CA ARG A 423 0.74 17.77 -2.34
C ARG A 423 0.13 18.65 -3.44
N LEU A 424 -0.28 19.88 -3.13
CA LEU A 424 -0.84 20.79 -4.15
C LEU A 424 0.19 21.18 -5.23
N GLY A 425 1.50 21.12 -4.92
CA GLY A 425 2.56 21.36 -5.91
C GLY A 425 2.54 20.34 -7.05
N LEU A 426 2.03 19.14 -6.81
CA LEU A 426 1.91 18.08 -7.82
C LEU A 426 0.85 18.41 -8.89
N LEU A 427 -0.15 19.23 -8.58
CA LEU A 427 -1.04 19.77 -9.61
C LEU A 427 -0.27 20.65 -10.60
N GLY A 428 0.62 21.50 -10.09
CA GLY A 428 1.51 22.31 -10.92
C GLY A 428 2.47 21.45 -11.74
N TRP A 429 2.97 20.36 -11.16
CA TRP A 429 3.79 19.38 -11.87
C TRP A 429 3.00 18.73 -13.02
N ASN A 430 1.78 18.27 -12.77
CA ASN A 430 0.92 17.67 -13.81
C ASN A 430 0.66 18.66 -14.95
N MET A 431 0.34 19.92 -14.64
CA MET A 431 0.11 20.95 -15.66
C MET A 431 1.30 21.21 -16.59
N VAL A 432 2.53 20.94 -16.13
CA VAL A 432 3.76 21.23 -16.88
C VAL A 432 4.31 19.98 -17.57
N PHE A 433 4.22 18.81 -16.95
CA PHE A 433 4.96 17.61 -17.36
C PHE A 433 4.08 16.42 -17.76
N MET A 434 2.79 16.42 -17.40
CA MET A 434 1.90 15.34 -17.82
C MET A 434 1.47 15.61 -19.27
N ASP A 435 1.95 14.76 -20.18
CA ASP A 435 1.36 14.65 -21.51
C ASP A 435 -0.07 14.11 -21.35
N THR A 436 -1.04 14.68 -22.08
CA THR A 436 -2.44 14.24 -22.06
C THR A 436 -2.92 13.79 -23.43
N ASP A 437 -2.02 13.76 -24.41
CA ASP A 437 -2.33 13.29 -25.75
C ASP A 437 -2.52 11.75 -25.72
N PRO A 438 -3.50 11.23 -26.48
CA PRO A 438 -3.70 9.79 -26.56
C PRO A 438 -2.50 9.13 -27.23
N ILE A 439 -2.30 7.84 -26.96
CA ILE A 439 -1.24 7.07 -27.59
C ILE A 439 -1.36 7.08 -29.12
N ASP A 440 -0.26 7.43 -29.81
CA ASP A 440 -0.23 7.46 -31.27
C ASP A 440 0.09 6.07 -31.82
N TYR A 441 -0.90 5.41 -32.42
CA TYR A 441 -0.72 4.11 -33.05
C TYR A 441 -0.27 4.17 -34.53
N GLN A 442 0.05 5.36 -35.04
CA GLN A 442 0.57 5.49 -36.40
C GLN A 442 2.04 5.08 -36.46
N VAL A 443 2.34 4.12 -37.34
CA VAL A 443 3.72 3.72 -37.62
C VAL A 443 4.47 4.91 -38.27
N PRO A 444 5.60 5.36 -37.70
CA PRO A 444 6.43 6.41 -38.28
C PRO A 444 6.78 6.11 -39.74
N GLN A 445 6.87 7.14 -40.57
CA GLN A 445 7.06 6.97 -42.02
C GLN A 445 8.35 6.20 -42.35
N GLU A 446 9.39 6.40 -41.54
CA GLU A 446 10.69 5.77 -41.63
C GLU A 446 10.67 4.28 -41.24
N LEU A 447 9.66 3.83 -40.48
CA LEU A 447 9.50 2.44 -40.03
C LEU A 447 8.49 1.63 -40.84
N LYS A 448 7.79 2.25 -41.80
CA LYS A 448 6.75 1.55 -42.59
C LYS A 448 7.25 0.37 -43.40
N GLU A 449 8.55 0.32 -43.71
CA GLU A 449 9.16 -0.80 -44.42
C GLU A 449 9.69 -1.88 -43.48
N SER A 450 10.02 -1.55 -42.22
CA SER A 450 10.55 -2.50 -41.23
C SER A 450 9.46 -3.15 -40.37
N VAL A 451 8.38 -2.42 -40.08
CA VAL A 451 7.22 -2.95 -39.35
C VAL A 451 6.34 -3.74 -40.32
N GLU A 452 6.54 -5.06 -40.35
CA GLU A 452 5.75 -5.98 -41.18
C GLU A 452 4.36 -6.25 -40.58
N ASP A 453 4.31 -6.48 -39.27
CA ASP A 453 3.07 -6.71 -38.51
C ASP A 453 2.70 -5.47 -37.68
N VAL A 454 1.78 -4.68 -38.21
CA VAL A 454 1.32 -3.44 -37.55
C VAL A 454 0.48 -3.73 -36.31
N GLU A 455 -0.31 -4.81 -36.31
CA GLU A 455 -1.19 -5.15 -35.18
C GLU A 455 -0.34 -5.59 -33.98
N LYS A 456 0.66 -6.45 -34.21
CA LYS A 456 1.63 -6.85 -33.18
C LYS A 456 2.44 -5.66 -32.65
N TRP A 457 2.84 -4.73 -33.51
CA TRP A 457 3.53 -3.50 -33.09
C TRP A 457 2.64 -2.62 -32.20
N GLN A 458 1.38 -2.43 -32.57
CA GLN A 458 0.42 -1.63 -31.79
C GLN A 458 0.13 -2.27 -30.43
N GLN A 459 -0.04 -3.59 -30.38
CA GLN A 459 -0.23 -4.33 -29.13
C GLN A 459 1.00 -4.21 -28.23
N GLY A 460 2.20 -4.41 -28.78
CA GLY A 460 3.45 -4.23 -28.05
C GLY A 460 3.63 -2.82 -27.52
N LYS A 461 3.28 -1.80 -28.31
CA LYS A 461 3.31 -0.40 -27.91
C LYS A 461 2.36 -0.13 -26.72
N TYR A 462 1.15 -0.67 -26.76
CA TYR A 462 0.19 -0.55 -25.67
C TYR A 462 0.75 -1.12 -24.37
N TRP A 463 1.29 -2.34 -24.43
CA TRP A 463 1.89 -3.00 -23.28
C TRP A 463 3.10 -2.26 -22.73
N VAL A 464 4.05 -1.87 -23.59
CA VAL A 464 5.30 -1.22 -23.18
C VAL A 464 5.09 0.20 -22.65
N ALA A 465 4.20 0.99 -23.27
CA ALA A 465 3.95 2.38 -22.87
C ALA A 465 2.93 2.50 -21.73
N GLY A 466 1.94 1.60 -21.70
CA GLY A 466 0.84 1.56 -20.72
C GLY A 466 1.18 0.73 -19.49
N LEU A 467 0.63 -0.49 -19.42
CA LEU A 467 0.71 -1.34 -18.21
C LEU A 467 2.14 -1.76 -17.84
N GLY A 468 2.98 -2.09 -18.80
CA GLY A 468 4.38 -2.43 -18.54
C GLY A 468 5.27 -1.23 -18.25
N HIS A 469 4.78 0.01 -18.48
CA HIS A 469 5.40 1.30 -18.13
C HIS A 469 6.93 1.36 -18.27
N CYS A 470 7.48 0.71 -19.31
CA CYS A 470 8.92 0.44 -19.36
C CYS A 470 9.75 1.73 -19.41
N SER A 471 9.15 2.81 -19.91
CA SER A 471 9.77 4.14 -19.98
C SER A 471 10.01 4.73 -18.60
N GLU A 472 9.24 4.37 -17.58
CA GLU A 472 9.39 4.90 -16.22
C GLU A 472 10.71 4.48 -15.58
N CYS A 473 11.22 3.30 -15.94
CA CYS A 473 12.53 2.82 -15.50
C CYS A 473 13.64 3.11 -16.51
N HIS A 474 13.38 2.91 -17.80
CA HIS A 474 14.42 2.95 -18.82
C HIS A 474 14.59 4.31 -19.51
N THR A 475 14.00 5.40 -19.01
CA THR A 475 14.15 6.73 -19.63
C THR A 475 14.77 7.72 -18.65
N PRO A 476 15.76 8.53 -19.06
CA PRO A 476 16.34 9.56 -18.21
C PRO A 476 15.28 10.56 -17.71
N ARG A 477 15.44 11.00 -16.46
CA ARG A 477 14.58 12.01 -15.83
C ARG A 477 15.25 13.37 -15.74
N ASN A 478 14.45 14.43 -15.85
CA ASN A 478 14.91 15.81 -15.62
C ASN A 478 15.00 16.12 -14.10
N ILE A 479 15.42 17.34 -13.76
CA ILE A 479 15.57 17.75 -12.33
C ILE A 479 14.26 17.71 -11.53
N ALA A 480 13.10 17.75 -12.20
CA ALA A 480 11.78 17.65 -11.58
C ALA A 480 11.26 16.20 -11.55
N GLN A 481 12.12 15.22 -11.86
CA GLN A 481 11.82 13.79 -11.93
C GLN A 481 10.79 13.40 -13.02
N ALA A 482 10.52 14.27 -13.99
CA ALA A 482 9.72 13.92 -15.17
C ALA A 482 10.61 13.24 -16.23
N LEU A 483 10.04 12.30 -16.97
CA LEU A 483 10.71 11.64 -18.11
C LEU A 483 11.10 12.67 -19.18
N ILE A 484 12.18 12.39 -19.91
CA ILE A 484 12.61 13.17 -21.07
C ILE A 484 12.23 12.40 -22.34
N PRO A 485 11.10 12.72 -23.00
CA PRO A 485 10.55 11.90 -24.10
C PRO A 485 11.49 11.74 -25.29
N GLU A 486 12.33 12.74 -25.58
CA GLU A 486 13.30 12.69 -26.67
C GLU A 486 14.46 11.71 -26.42
N ARG A 487 14.55 11.17 -25.19
CA ARG A 487 15.55 10.20 -24.76
C ARG A 487 14.91 8.91 -24.26
N ILE A 488 13.70 8.60 -24.72
CA ILE A 488 12.96 7.40 -24.34
C ILE A 488 13.85 6.15 -24.47
N PHE A 489 13.81 5.30 -23.44
CA PHE A 489 14.56 4.04 -23.38
C PHE A 489 16.09 4.14 -23.30
N GLN A 490 16.70 5.33 -23.18
CA GLN A 490 18.17 5.49 -23.08
C GLN A 490 18.78 5.14 -21.70
N GLY A 491 18.02 4.44 -20.85
CA GLY A 491 18.40 4.00 -19.52
C GLY A 491 18.31 5.08 -18.43
N ASN A 492 18.34 4.64 -17.18
CA ASN A 492 18.34 5.53 -16.01
C ASN A 492 18.86 4.82 -14.76
N LEU A 493 19.47 5.56 -13.82
CA LEU A 493 19.89 5.00 -12.54
C LEU A 493 18.74 4.99 -11.53
N ILE A 494 18.42 3.81 -11.00
CA ILE A 494 17.34 3.57 -10.03
C ILE A 494 17.86 2.61 -8.95
N ASP A 495 17.75 3.00 -7.68
CA ASP A 495 18.18 2.18 -6.52
C ASP A 495 19.61 1.62 -6.64
N GLY A 496 20.52 2.43 -7.19
CA GLY A 496 21.93 2.06 -7.39
C GLY A 496 22.16 1.00 -8.47
N TRP A 497 21.16 0.71 -9.30
CA TRP A 497 21.25 -0.09 -10.51
C TRP A 497 20.96 0.78 -11.73
N ASN A 498 21.63 0.52 -12.84
CA ASN A 498 21.26 1.16 -14.09
C ASN A 498 20.16 0.31 -14.76
N ALA A 499 18.97 0.86 -14.93
CA ALA A 499 18.00 0.29 -15.87
C ALA A 499 18.58 0.50 -17.28
N PRO A 500 19.02 -0.56 -17.98
CA PRO A 500 19.84 -0.43 -19.18
C PRO A 500 19.15 0.35 -20.30
N ASP A 501 19.92 0.82 -21.28
CA ASP A 501 19.37 1.33 -22.52
C ASP A 501 18.64 0.19 -23.27
N ILE A 502 17.34 0.34 -23.48
CA ILE A 502 16.51 -0.63 -24.24
C ILE A 502 16.01 -0.02 -25.54
N THR A 503 16.69 1.00 -26.06
CA THR A 503 16.41 1.52 -27.39
C THR A 503 16.55 0.42 -28.44
N ALA A 504 15.76 0.51 -29.50
CA ALA A 504 15.84 -0.40 -30.65
C ALA A 504 17.27 -0.44 -31.21
N ASN A 505 17.95 0.72 -31.21
CA ASN A 505 19.33 0.83 -31.64
C ASN A 505 20.29 0.01 -30.78
N GLU A 506 20.23 0.16 -29.45
CA GLU A 506 21.15 -0.55 -28.56
C GLU A 506 20.84 -2.05 -28.51
N LEU A 507 19.55 -2.43 -28.49
CA LEU A 507 19.13 -3.83 -28.59
C LEU A 507 19.64 -4.50 -29.88
N TYR A 508 19.57 -3.78 -31.02
CA TYR A 508 20.10 -4.26 -32.30
C TYR A 508 21.63 -4.39 -32.29
N ILE A 509 22.36 -3.41 -31.74
CA ILE A 509 23.83 -3.46 -31.60
C ILE A 509 24.25 -4.60 -30.69
N ASP A 510 23.57 -4.79 -29.56
CA ASP A 510 23.82 -5.89 -28.62
C ASP A 510 23.34 -7.25 -29.17
N GLY A 511 22.73 -7.26 -30.36
CA GLY A 511 22.35 -8.45 -31.12
C GLY A 511 21.19 -9.22 -30.48
N TRP A 512 20.27 -8.53 -29.81
CA TRP A 512 19.01 -9.12 -29.37
C TRP A 512 18.11 -9.41 -30.57
N ASP A 513 17.34 -10.47 -30.47
CA ASP A 513 16.28 -10.81 -31.41
C ASP A 513 14.97 -11.09 -30.67
N GLU A 514 13.87 -11.25 -31.42
CA GLU A 514 12.55 -11.38 -30.81
C GLU A 514 12.49 -12.57 -29.85
N LYS A 515 13.12 -13.70 -30.21
CA LYS A 515 13.10 -14.91 -29.40
C LYS A 515 13.85 -14.70 -28.08
N THR A 516 15.07 -14.18 -28.17
CA THR A 516 15.97 -14.01 -27.02
C THR A 516 15.45 -12.94 -26.05
N LEU A 517 14.86 -11.86 -26.57
CA LEU A 517 14.21 -10.84 -25.75
C LEU A 517 12.91 -11.36 -25.11
N THR A 518 12.08 -12.09 -25.87
CA THR A 518 10.86 -12.72 -25.33
C THR A 518 11.19 -13.69 -24.21
N ASP A 519 12.18 -14.57 -24.42
CA ASP A 519 12.56 -15.56 -23.41
C ASP A 519 13.08 -14.85 -22.14
N PHE A 520 13.86 -13.77 -22.30
CA PHE A 520 14.35 -12.97 -21.17
C PHE A 520 13.20 -12.29 -20.40
N LEU A 521 12.27 -11.64 -21.10
CA LEU A 521 11.15 -10.95 -20.46
C LEU A 521 10.15 -11.92 -19.82
N HIS A 522 9.88 -13.07 -20.44
CA HIS A 522 8.89 -14.04 -19.95
C HIS A 522 9.43 -14.94 -18.83
N THR A 523 10.72 -15.30 -18.88
CA THR A 523 11.30 -16.29 -17.95
C THR A 523 12.43 -15.76 -17.08
N GLY A 524 12.85 -14.51 -17.32
CA GLY A 524 14.04 -13.93 -16.71
C GLY A 524 15.33 -14.51 -17.23
N HIS A 525 15.31 -15.36 -18.26
CA HIS A 525 16.47 -16.07 -18.78
C HIS A 525 16.49 -16.14 -20.30
N SER A 526 17.65 -15.86 -20.89
CA SER A 526 17.92 -16.11 -22.30
C SER A 526 19.39 -16.50 -22.52
N ASP A 527 19.79 -16.72 -23.76
CA ASP A 527 21.20 -16.88 -24.15
C ASP A 527 22.00 -15.57 -23.99
N LYS A 528 21.32 -14.43 -23.79
CA LYS A 528 21.89 -13.12 -23.48
C LYS A 528 22.06 -12.87 -21.98
N GLY A 529 21.61 -13.75 -21.10
CA GLY A 529 21.82 -13.62 -19.66
C GLY A 529 20.57 -13.87 -18.82
N THR A 530 20.55 -13.31 -17.61
CA THR A 530 19.48 -13.49 -16.63
C THR A 530 19.09 -12.14 -16.01
N ALA A 531 17.80 -11.97 -15.72
CA ALA A 531 17.28 -10.80 -15.04
C ALA A 531 17.74 -10.79 -13.58
N PHE A 532 18.06 -9.61 -13.07
CA PHE A 532 18.50 -9.38 -11.69
C PHE A 532 18.02 -8.01 -11.21
N ALA A 533 18.10 -7.78 -9.89
CA ALA A 533 17.58 -6.57 -9.25
C ALA A 533 16.10 -6.34 -9.61
N GLY A 534 15.67 -5.08 -9.77
CA GLY A 534 14.26 -4.75 -10.04
C GLY A 534 13.69 -5.43 -11.29
N MET A 535 14.52 -5.78 -12.30
CA MET A 535 14.02 -6.53 -13.46
C MET A 535 13.62 -7.97 -13.08
N ALA A 536 14.28 -8.59 -12.10
CA ALA A 536 13.85 -9.89 -11.60
C ALA A 536 12.47 -9.79 -10.92
N ASP A 537 12.21 -8.72 -10.17
CA ASP A 537 10.91 -8.47 -9.55
C ASP A 537 9.81 -8.29 -10.58
N VAL A 538 10.09 -7.51 -11.63
CA VAL A 538 9.15 -7.31 -12.76
C VAL A 538 8.85 -8.64 -13.46
N VAL A 539 9.86 -9.48 -13.71
CA VAL A 539 9.61 -10.81 -14.31
C VAL A 539 8.76 -11.66 -13.37
N LYS A 540 9.13 -11.73 -12.08
CA LYS A 540 8.52 -12.60 -11.07
C LYS A 540 7.06 -12.25 -10.78
N ASN A 541 6.74 -10.96 -10.69
CA ASN A 541 5.43 -10.47 -10.25
C ASN A 541 4.51 -10.04 -11.41
N SER A 542 5.06 -9.86 -12.62
CA SER A 542 4.35 -9.38 -13.79
C SER A 542 4.56 -10.25 -15.03
N LEU A 543 5.69 -10.10 -15.73
CA LEU A 543 5.83 -10.58 -17.12
C LEU A 543 5.76 -12.11 -17.25
N SER A 544 6.18 -12.87 -16.23
CA SER A 544 6.07 -14.35 -16.24
C SER A 544 4.63 -14.86 -16.13
N LEU A 545 3.70 -14.00 -15.67
CA LEU A 545 2.27 -14.29 -15.55
C LEU A 545 1.50 -13.88 -16.81
N MET A 546 2.15 -13.18 -17.75
CA MET A 546 1.58 -12.80 -19.03
C MET A 546 1.63 -13.95 -20.04
N THR A 547 0.78 -13.86 -21.06
CA THR A 547 0.86 -14.78 -22.20
C THR A 547 2.16 -14.52 -22.97
N ARG A 548 2.76 -15.59 -23.50
CA ARG A 548 3.98 -15.45 -24.31
C ARG A 548 3.75 -14.61 -25.57
N GLU A 549 2.54 -14.64 -26.14
CA GLU A 549 2.16 -13.83 -27.31
C GLU A 549 2.21 -12.32 -27.01
N ASP A 550 1.71 -11.91 -25.84
CA ASP A 550 1.80 -10.51 -25.43
C ASP A 550 3.26 -10.07 -25.19
N ILE A 551 4.08 -10.92 -24.57
CA ILE A 551 5.52 -10.64 -24.41
C ILE A 551 6.27 -10.61 -25.75
N GLU A 552 5.88 -11.45 -26.71
CA GLU A 552 6.40 -11.40 -28.07
C GLU A 552 6.04 -10.07 -28.75
N SER A 553 4.83 -9.54 -28.50
CA SER A 553 4.43 -8.23 -29.02
C SER A 553 5.26 -7.09 -28.41
N MET A 554 5.53 -7.13 -27.09
CA MET A 554 6.43 -6.19 -26.42
C MET A 554 7.83 -6.22 -27.03
N SER A 555 8.40 -7.43 -27.18
CA SER A 555 9.72 -7.65 -27.77
C SER A 555 9.79 -7.13 -29.21
N TYR A 556 8.75 -7.40 -30.00
CA TYR A 556 8.65 -6.93 -31.37
C TYR A 556 8.62 -5.39 -31.44
N TYR A 557 7.82 -4.73 -30.59
CA TYR A 557 7.79 -3.25 -30.52
C TYR A 557 9.15 -2.66 -30.16
N LEU A 558 9.79 -3.17 -29.11
CA LEU A 558 11.10 -2.68 -28.64
C LEU A 558 12.20 -2.84 -29.70
N LEU A 559 12.19 -3.93 -30.46
CA LEU A 559 13.18 -4.20 -31.51
C LEU A 559 12.95 -3.38 -32.78
N GLN A 560 11.69 -3.05 -33.12
CA GLN A 560 11.39 -2.22 -34.30
C GLN A 560 11.62 -0.73 -34.04
N GLY A 561 11.38 -0.28 -32.80
CA GLY A 561 11.49 1.11 -32.43
C GLY A 561 10.24 1.94 -32.75
N ASP A 562 10.38 3.24 -32.52
CA ASP A 562 9.33 4.25 -32.65
C ASP A 562 9.96 5.66 -32.73
N THR A 563 9.13 6.69 -32.78
CA THR A 563 9.52 8.10 -32.68
C THR A 563 10.49 8.31 -31.50
N HIS A 564 11.62 8.96 -31.76
CA HIS A 564 12.76 9.15 -30.83
C HIS A 564 13.50 7.87 -30.39
N ASN A 565 13.13 6.71 -30.91
CA ASN A 565 13.76 5.41 -30.67
C ASN A 565 13.97 4.66 -31.99
N MET A 566 14.94 5.11 -32.80
CA MET A 566 15.19 4.56 -34.13
C MET A 566 16.53 3.85 -34.18
N ILE A 567 16.62 2.78 -34.98
CA ILE A 567 17.91 2.15 -35.29
C ILE A 567 18.72 3.09 -36.18
N SER A 568 19.95 3.41 -35.77
CA SER A 568 20.86 4.22 -36.57
C SER A 568 21.20 3.50 -37.88
N PRO A 569 21.24 4.18 -39.04
CA PRO A 569 21.69 3.59 -40.30
C PRO A 569 23.13 3.02 -40.24
N ASP A 570 23.95 3.53 -39.32
CA ASP A 570 25.33 3.10 -39.11
C ASP A 570 25.46 2.02 -38.02
N ALA A 571 24.36 1.59 -37.40
CA ALA A 571 24.38 0.56 -36.37
C ALA A 571 24.82 -0.78 -36.96
N VAL A 572 25.72 -1.46 -36.24
CA VAL A 572 26.22 -2.79 -36.61
C VAL A 572 26.16 -3.69 -35.38
N PRO A 573 25.55 -4.89 -35.49
CA PRO A 573 25.53 -5.84 -34.38
C PRO A 573 26.93 -6.29 -34.00
N LEU A 574 27.20 -6.31 -32.70
CA LEU A 574 28.41 -6.84 -32.10
C LEU A 574 28.53 -8.34 -32.36
N GLN A 575 29.76 -8.83 -32.51
CA GLN A 575 30.03 -10.24 -32.82
C GLN A 575 31.15 -10.79 -31.92
N PRO A 576 30.88 -10.95 -30.61
CA PRO A 576 31.88 -11.40 -29.66
C PRO A 576 32.35 -12.82 -30.00
N LYS A 577 33.67 -12.98 -30.15
CA LYS A 577 34.30 -14.25 -30.54
C LYS A 577 34.72 -15.10 -29.35
N GLY A 578 34.73 -14.54 -28.15
CA GLY A 578 35.30 -15.14 -26.96
C GLY A 578 36.82 -14.97 -26.89
N PHE A 579 37.45 -15.61 -25.89
CA PHE A 579 38.90 -15.55 -25.72
C PHE A 579 39.65 -16.30 -26.84
N ASP A 580 40.55 -15.59 -27.51
CA ASP A 580 41.48 -16.15 -28.50
C ASP A 580 42.86 -16.46 -27.87
N GLU A 581 43.79 -16.98 -28.68
CA GLU A 581 45.13 -17.35 -28.22
C GLU A 581 45.89 -16.15 -27.62
N ALA A 582 45.69 -14.94 -28.15
CA ALA A 582 46.32 -13.74 -27.61
C ALA A 582 45.72 -13.34 -26.25
N ALA A 583 44.39 -13.45 -26.09
CA ALA A 583 43.71 -13.23 -24.83
C ALA A 583 44.22 -14.20 -23.75
N TYR A 584 44.32 -15.50 -24.06
CA TYR A 584 44.84 -16.53 -23.14
C TYR A 584 46.29 -16.30 -22.70
N GLN A 585 47.10 -15.62 -23.52
CA GLN A 585 48.49 -15.31 -23.22
C GLN A 585 48.68 -13.98 -22.48
N SER A 586 47.62 -13.18 -22.31
CA SER A 586 47.70 -11.89 -21.62
C SER A 586 47.82 -12.04 -20.10
N ASP A 587 48.54 -11.12 -19.44
CA ASP A 587 48.73 -11.16 -17.98
C ASP A 587 47.39 -11.08 -17.23
N ILE A 588 46.45 -10.26 -17.73
CA ILE A 588 45.13 -10.05 -17.13
C ILE A 588 44.24 -11.30 -17.21
N TYR A 589 44.45 -12.21 -18.17
CA TYR A 589 43.69 -13.46 -18.24
C TYR A 589 43.94 -14.36 -17.02
N THR A 590 45.15 -14.33 -16.44
CA THR A 590 45.43 -15.08 -15.21
C THR A 590 44.55 -14.58 -14.06
N THR A 591 44.38 -13.26 -13.95
CA THR A 591 43.47 -12.64 -12.98
C THR A 591 42.03 -13.09 -13.25
N TYR A 592 41.53 -12.95 -14.48
CA TYR A 592 40.20 -13.42 -14.86
C TYR A 592 39.94 -14.87 -14.48
N ARG A 593 40.88 -15.77 -14.79
CA ARG A 593 40.74 -17.20 -14.50
C ARG A 593 40.67 -17.49 -13.00
N GLN A 594 41.40 -16.73 -12.18
CA GLN A 594 41.44 -16.88 -10.73
C GLN A 594 40.23 -16.27 -10.03
N THR A 595 39.66 -15.18 -10.57
CA THR A 595 38.54 -14.46 -9.94
C THR A 595 37.19 -14.88 -10.52
N CYS A 596 37.04 -14.90 -11.83
CA CYS A 596 35.77 -15.08 -12.54
C CYS A 596 35.62 -16.48 -13.15
N GLY A 597 36.69 -17.01 -13.76
CA GLY A 597 36.66 -18.26 -14.54
C GLY A 597 36.32 -19.51 -13.73
N ALA A 598 36.54 -19.48 -12.40
CA ALA A 598 36.12 -20.54 -11.49
C ALA A 598 34.61 -20.79 -11.54
N CYS A 599 33.79 -19.76 -11.77
CA CYS A 599 32.34 -19.87 -11.90
C CYS A 599 31.89 -19.74 -13.35
N HIS A 600 32.34 -18.69 -14.05
CA HIS A 600 31.91 -18.37 -15.43
C HIS A 600 32.63 -19.18 -16.52
N GLY A 601 33.50 -20.12 -16.16
CA GLY A 601 34.29 -20.91 -17.09
C GLY A 601 35.56 -20.21 -17.56
N ASP A 602 36.60 -20.99 -17.86
CA ASP A 602 37.86 -20.46 -18.40
C ASP A 602 37.66 -19.82 -19.79
N ASP A 603 36.60 -20.22 -20.51
CA ASP A 603 36.20 -19.66 -21.81
C ASP A 603 35.10 -18.60 -21.72
N GLY A 604 34.63 -18.27 -20.51
CA GLY A 604 33.59 -17.26 -20.27
C GLY A 604 32.18 -17.64 -20.73
N LYS A 605 31.93 -18.90 -21.09
CA LYS A 605 30.60 -19.36 -21.56
C LYS A 605 29.62 -19.70 -20.43
N GLY A 606 30.02 -19.45 -19.19
CA GLY A 606 29.23 -19.83 -18.02
C GLY A 606 29.29 -21.33 -17.76
N ARG A 607 28.63 -21.73 -16.67
CA ARG A 607 28.42 -23.13 -16.32
C ARG A 607 27.02 -23.22 -15.74
N ASP A 608 26.11 -23.91 -16.40
CA ASP A 608 24.73 -24.07 -15.92
C ASP A 608 24.67 -25.16 -14.84
N PRO A 609 24.04 -24.95 -13.66
CA PRO A 609 23.40 -23.74 -13.12
C PRO A 609 24.30 -22.97 -12.13
N ILE A 610 25.62 -22.96 -12.33
CA ILE A 610 26.58 -22.29 -11.45
C ILE A 610 26.60 -20.78 -11.69
N ALA A 611 26.83 -20.35 -12.93
CA ALA A 611 26.93 -18.95 -13.30
C ALA A 611 26.54 -18.74 -14.77
N PRO A 612 25.94 -17.59 -15.11
CA PRO A 612 25.52 -17.30 -16.47
C PRO A 612 26.73 -17.15 -17.41
N THR A 613 26.46 -17.26 -18.71
CA THR A 613 27.45 -16.91 -19.74
C THR A 613 27.83 -15.43 -19.61
N LEU A 614 29.12 -15.14 -19.80
CA LEU A 614 29.62 -13.77 -20.01
C LEU A 614 29.82 -13.51 -21.51
N LEU A 615 30.04 -14.55 -22.31
CA LEU A 615 30.05 -14.48 -23.77
C LEU A 615 28.64 -14.19 -24.28
N ASN A 616 28.52 -13.19 -25.15
CA ASN A 616 27.24 -12.76 -25.73
C ASN A 616 26.20 -12.31 -24.68
N ASN A 617 26.65 -11.93 -23.49
CA ASN A 617 25.77 -11.47 -22.42
C ASN A 617 25.38 -10.01 -22.63
N GLY A 618 24.10 -9.69 -22.54
CA GLY A 618 23.56 -8.35 -22.78
C GLY A 618 24.23 -7.26 -21.94
N ILE A 619 24.53 -7.51 -20.66
CA ILE A 619 25.18 -6.54 -19.77
C ILE A 619 26.65 -6.32 -20.16
N ILE A 620 27.33 -7.38 -20.59
CA ILE A 620 28.75 -7.32 -21.02
C ILE A 620 28.86 -6.63 -22.39
N MET A 621 27.88 -6.87 -23.25
CA MET A 621 27.75 -6.26 -24.57
C MET A 621 27.27 -4.82 -24.48
N HIS A 622 26.59 -4.41 -23.41
CA HIS A 622 26.00 -3.09 -23.32
C HIS A 622 27.03 -1.94 -23.43
N SER A 623 26.65 -0.81 -24.02
CA SER A 623 27.53 0.36 -24.17
C SER A 623 27.99 0.96 -22.85
N ASP A 624 27.07 1.11 -21.89
CA ASP A 624 27.39 1.58 -20.54
C ASP A 624 27.90 0.43 -19.64
N PRO A 625 29.17 0.48 -19.17
CA PRO A 625 29.71 -0.54 -18.27
C PRO A 625 29.15 -0.52 -16.84
N PHE A 626 28.29 0.44 -16.46
CA PHE A 626 27.86 0.63 -15.08
C PHE A 626 27.47 -0.68 -14.38
N ASN A 627 26.53 -1.44 -14.94
CA ASN A 627 26.05 -2.67 -14.33
C ASN A 627 27.12 -3.77 -14.27
N THR A 628 28.02 -3.84 -15.25
CA THR A 628 29.14 -4.80 -15.21
C THR A 628 30.06 -4.50 -14.00
N VAL A 629 30.32 -3.22 -13.73
CA VAL A 629 31.11 -2.79 -12.58
C VAL A 629 30.32 -3.02 -11.28
N ALA A 630 29.07 -2.55 -11.23
CA ALA A 630 28.22 -2.62 -10.04
C ALA A 630 27.96 -4.07 -9.59
N VAL A 631 27.69 -4.99 -10.51
CA VAL A 631 27.54 -6.42 -10.20
C VAL A 631 28.82 -7.01 -9.62
N THR A 632 29.99 -6.63 -10.15
CA THR A 632 31.28 -7.14 -9.65
C THR A 632 31.62 -6.59 -8.27
N VAL A 633 31.34 -5.31 -8.04
CA VAL A 633 31.49 -4.64 -6.75
C VAL A 633 30.54 -5.24 -5.72
N ARG A 634 29.24 -5.29 -6.03
CA ARG A 634 28.19 -5.64 -5.05
C ARG A 634 28.08 -7.14 -4.80
N GLY A 635 28.46 -7.95 -5.78
CA GLY A 635 27.98 -9.32 -5.92
C GLY A 635 26.49 -9.36 -6.30
N LEU A 636 25.96 -10.57 -6.45
CA LEU A 636 24.55 -10.81 -6.76
C LEU A 636 24.03 -11.98 -5.94
N GLN A 637 22.78 -11.87 -5.50
CA GLN A 637 22.05 -13.02 -4.96
C GLN A 637 21.28 -13.72 -6.08
N PRO A 638 20.98 -15.02 -5.94
CA PRO A 638 20.11 -15.71 -6.87
C PRO A 638 18.71 -15.08 -6.88
N THR A 639 18.09 -15.04 -8.05
CA THR A 639 16.80 -14.34 -8.27
C THR A 639 15.60 -15.27 -8.18
N TYR A 640 15.81 -16.59 -8.11
CA TYR A 640 14.76 -17.59 -7.91
C TYR A 640 13.62 -17.56 -8.93
N LEU A 641 13.88 -17.03 -10.13
CA LEU A 641 12.90 -16.89 -11.22
C LEU A 641 12.55 -18.24 -11.87
N ASP A 642 13.52 -19.14 -11.94
CA ASP A 642 13.34 -20.50 -12.45
C ASP A 642 13.73 -21.50 -11.36
N LYS A 643 12.78 -22.32 -10.92
CA LYS A 643 12.98 -23.33 -9.87
C LYS A 643 14.06 -24.35 -10.25
N ASP A 644 14.19 -24.65 -11.54
CA ASP A 644 15.12 -25.65 -12.06
C ASP A 644 16.47 -25.04 -12.45
N ARG A 645 16.59 -23.70 -12.49
CA ARG A 645 17.75 -23.00 -13.04
C ARG A 645 18.16 -21.76 -12.23
N ASN A 646 18.61 -22.01 -11.00
CA ASN A 646 19.11 -20.96 -10.11
C ASN A 646 20.63 -20.89 -10.07
N PHE A 647 21.18 -19.74 -10.47
CA PHE A 647 22.60 -19.47 -10.36
C PHE A 647 23.06 -19.39 -8.90
N MET A 648 24.32 -19.73 -8.64
CA MET A 648 24.92 -19.52 -7.32
C MET A 648 25.09 -18.02 -7.04
N PRO A 649 25.07 -17.60 -5.76
CA PRO A 649 25.37 -16.21 -5.40
C PRO A 649 26.75 -15.82 -5.92
N MET A 650 26.82 -14.66 -6.56
CA MET A 650 28.07 -14.06 -7.02
C MET A 650 28.71 -13.29 -5.86
N ALA A 651 29.97 -13.61 -5.55
CA ALA A 651 30.72 -12.93 -4.50
C ALA A 651 30.97 -11.44 -4.83
N SER A 652 30.99 -10.61 -3.80
CA SER A 652 31.44 -9.22 -3.89
C SER A 652 32.97 -9.17 -4.03
N PHE A 653 33.46 -8.30 -4.91
CA PHE A 653 34.88 -8.01 -5.07
C PHE A 653 35.27 -6.61 -4.56
N GLU A 654 34.39 -5.95 -3.81
CA GLU A 654 34.58 -4.58 -3.31
C GLU A 654 35.93 -4.42 -2.60
N GLU A 655 36.23 -5.30 -1.65
CA GLU A 655 37.48 -5.24 -0.86
C GLU A 655 38.63 -6.06 -1.48
N VAL A 656 38.39 -6.75 -2.60
CA VAL A 656 39.35 -7.71 -3.18
C VAL A 656 40.13 -7.10 -4.33
N LEU A 657 39.46 -6.31 -5.19
CA LEU A 657 40.06 -5.70 -6.37
C LEU A 657 40.15 -4.18 -6.20
N SER A 658 41.32 -3.61 -6.48
CA SER A 658 41.49 -2.17 -6.60
C SER A 658 40.77 -1.63 -7.84
N ASP A 659 40.48 -0.33 -7.86
CA ASP A 659 39.85 0.34 -9.01
C ASP A 659 40.60 0.06 -10.32
N GLN A 660 41.93 0.11 -10.29
CA GLN A 660 42.79 -0.20 -11.44
C GLN A 660 42.60 -1.65 -11.91
N SER A 661 42.68 -2.61 -10.98
CA SER A 661 42.60 -4.04 -11.33
C SER A 661 41.22 -4.40 -11.87
N LEU A 662 40.17 -3.82 -11.28
CA LEU A 662 38.80 -4.03 -11.72
C LEU A 662 38.55 -3.39 -13.10
N ALA A 663 39.02 -2.16 -13.32
CA ALA A 663 38.92 -1.49 -14.62
C ALA A 663 39.60 -2.28 -15.75
N GLU A 664 40.81 -2.79 -15.50
CA GLU A 664 41.53 -3.65 -16.45
C GLU A 664 40.78 -4.97 -16.72
N LEU A 665 40.27 -5.61 -15.66
CA LEU A 665 39.54 -6.88 -15.77
C LEU A 665 38.23 -6.72 -16.54
N ILE A 666 37.42 -5.69 -16.23
CA ILE A 666 36.18 -5.42 -16.95
C ILE A 666 36.46 -5.04 -18.41
N THR A 667 37.50 -4.23 -18.67
CA THR A 667 37.91 -3.91 -20.05
C THR A 667 38.27 -5.18 -20.82
N PHE A 668 39.03 -6.08 -20.21
CA PHE A 668 39.39 -7.36 -20.82
C PHE A 668 38.17 -8.24 -21.11
N VAL A 669 37.25 -8.36 -20.15
CA VAL A 669 36.01 -9.14 -20.30
C VAL A 669 35.14 -8.56 -21.42
N ARG A 670 34.83 -7.27 -21.38
CA ARG A 670 33.97 -6.60 -22.37
C ARG A 670 34.56 -6.66 -23.78
N LYS A 671 35.89 -6.49 -23.92
CA LYS A 671 36.57 -6.60 -25.21
C LYS A 671 36.42 -7.97 -25.86
N ASN A 672 36.64 -9.05 -25.09
CA ASN A 672 36.70 -10.40 -25.67
C ASN A 672 35.34 -11.10 -25.70
N LEU A 673 34.51 -10.87 -24.69
CA LEU A 673 33.24 -11.57 -24.51
C LEU A 673 32.01 -10.75 -24.92
N GLY A 674 32.15 -9.42 -25.03
CA GLY A 674 31.10 -8.49 -25.46
C GLY A 674 31.41 -7.69 -26.72
N ASP A 675 32.61 -7.84 -27.32
CA ASP A 675 33.06 -7.08 -28.51
C ASP A 675 33.09 -5.54 -28.31
N ARG A 676 33.18 -5.07 -27.07
CA ARG A 676 33.27 -3.63 -26.74
C ARG A 676 34.71 -3.21 -26.51
N HIS A 677 35.20 -2.28 -27.32
CA HIS A 677 36.59 -1.85 -27.30
C HIS A 677 36.89 -0.63 -26.43
N ASP A 678 35.86 0.06 -25.95
CA ASP A 678 36.02 1.21 -25.08
C ASP A 678 36.52 0.78 -23.69
N PRO A 679 37.66 1.32 -23.21
CA PRO A 679 38.22 0.93 -21.94
C PRO A 679 37.40 1.49 -20.78
N VAL A 680 37.18 0.66 -19.75
CA VAL A 680 36.73 1.13 -18.43
C VAL A 680 37.93 1.72 -17.71
N THR A 681 37.78 2.92 -17.15
CA THR A 681 38.87 3.60 -16.43
C THR A 681 38.79 3.37 -14.92
N PRO A 682 39.91 3.44 -14.19
CA PRO A 682 39.91 3.39 -12.73
C PRO A 682 39.06 4.51 -12.11
N GLU A 683 39.06 5.70 -12.71
CA GLU A 683 38.24 6.82 -12.24
C GLU A 683 36.76 6.52 -12.33
N TYR A 684 36.31 5.86 -13.40
CA TYR A 684 34.92 5.45 -13.56
C TYR A 684 34.53 4.38 -12.56
N VAL A 685 35.40 3.38 -12.30
CA VAL A 685 35.15 2.37 -11.25
C VAL A 685 34.96 3.03 -9.88
N ARG A 686 35.81 4.01 -9.55
CA ARG A 686 35.70 4.77 -8.30
C ARG A 686 34.39 5.55 -8.23
N GLU A 687 33.96 6.19 -9.32
CA GLU A 687 32.66 6.89 -9.39
C GLU A 687 31.49 5.95 -9.16
N VAL A 688 31.51 4.75 -9.75
CA VAL A 688 30.48 3.72 -9.51
C VAL A 688 30.46 3.32 -8.03
N ARG A 689 31.61 3.09 -7.40
CA ARG A 689 31.69 2.77 -5.95
C ARG A 689 31.13 3.88 -5.09
N GLU A 690 31.56 5.13 -5.32
CA GLU A 690 31.05 6.30 -4.60
C GLU A 690 29.52 6.45 -4.77
N THR A 691 29.00 6.16 -5.96
CA THR A 691 27.55 6.17 -6.25
C THR A 691 26.81 5.08 -5.48
N LEU A 692 27.36 3.86 -5.43
CA LEU A 692 26.77 2.75 -4.70
C LEU A 692 26.76 3.02 -3.19
N GLU A 693 27.87 3.51 -2.63
CA GLU A 693 27.95 3.92 -1.22
C GLU A 693 26.91 5.00 -0.89
N ALA A 694 26.78 6.02 -1.75
CA ALA A 694 25.79 7.09 -1.58
C ALA A 694 24.34 6.60 -1.66
N ALA A 695 24.07 5.57 -2.46
CA ALA A 695 22.76 4.91 -2.55
C ALA A 695 22.45 4.00 -1.34
N GLY A 696 23.32 3.98 -0.32
CA GLY A 696 23.13 3.20 0.90
C GLY A 696 23.65 1.76 0.79
N TYR A 697 24.44 1.43 -0.23
CA TYR A 697 25.17 0.17 -0.28
C TYR A 697 26.43 0.28 0.60
N ALA A 698 26.33 -0.19 1.84
CA ALA A 698 27.48 -0.41 2.72
C ALA A 698 27.58 -1.89 3.05
N GLY A 699 28.35 -2.64 2.26
CA GLY A 699 28.71 -4.03 2.56
C GLY A 699 27.52 -5.00 2.62
N GLY A 700 27.19 -5.60 1.48
CA GLY A 700 26.45 -6.88 1.42
C GLY A 700 25.17 -6.97 2.24
N LEU A 701 24.14 -6.21 1.86
CA LEU A 701 22.68 -6.46 1.98
C LEU A 701 21.98 -5.09 1.99
N HIS A 702 20.90 -4.92 1.21
CA HIS A 702 19.94 -3.86 1.49
C HIS A 702 19.25 -4.24 2.80
N THR A 703 19.81 -3.83 3.93
CA THR A 703 19.03 -3.73 5.16
C THR A 703 18.28 -2.41 5.07
N THR A 704 16.99 -2.44 4.78
CA THR A 704 16.13 -1.28 5.04
C THR A 704 16.18 -1.02 6.56
N PRO A 705 16.71 0.14 7.01
CA PRO A 705 16.90 0.38 8.44
C PRO A 705 15.55 0.51 9.16
N ASP A 706 15.41 -0.13 10.32
CA ASP A 706 14.52 0.23 11.43
C ASP A 706 13.08 0.68 11.07
N MET A 707 12.45 0.06 10.08
CA MET A 707 11.09 0.43 9.68
C MET A 707 10.06 0.07 10.76
N TYR A 708 10.29 -0.96 11.59
CA TYR A 708 9.33 -1.41 12.62
C TYR A 708 9.28 -0.49 13.84
N ASP A 709 10.42 -0.02 14.35
CA ASP A 709 10.49 0.63 15.67
C ASP A 709 9.85 2.04 15.70
N ARG A 710 9.39 2.57 14.56
CA ARG A 710 8.60 3.82 14.51
C ARG A 710 7.10 3.60 14.34
N ARG A 711 6.67 2.42 13.85
CA ARG A 711 5.28 2.13 13.46
C ARG A 711 4.36 1.94 14.67
N ASP A 712 4.80 1.21 15.69
CA ASP A 712 3.97 0.87 16.86
C ASP A 712 4.16 1.79 18.07
N ASN A 713 5.19 2.64 18.09
CA ASN A 713 5.46 3.56 19.20
C ASN A 713 4.41 4.67 19.37
N ASN A 714 3.47 4.81 18.42
CA ASN A 714 2.37 5.78 18.45
C ASN A 714 0.98 5.15 18.61
N ILE A 715 0.86 3.86 18.94
CA ILE A 715 -0.42 3.29 19.39
C ILE A 715 -0.65 3.71 20.85
N HIS A 716 -0.90 5.00 21.05
CA HIS A 716 -1.53 5.49 22.27
C HIS A 716 -3.00 5.06 22.23
N ILE A 717 -3.28 3.83 22.67
CA ILE A 717 -4.63 3.53 23.17
C ILE A 717 -4.82 4.44 24.38
N LYS A 718 -5.61 5.51 24.19
CA LYS A 718 -6.09 6.33 25.30
C LYS A 718 -7.23 5.62 26.02
#